data_AF-A0A060YQE9-F1
#
_entry.id   AF-A0A060YQE9-F1
#
_cell.length_a   1.000
_cell.length_b   1.000
_cell.length_c   1.000
_cell.angle_alpha   90.00
_cell.angle_beta   90.00
_cell.angle_gamma   90.00
#
_symmetry.space_group_name_H-M   'P 1'
#
loop_
_entity.id
_entity.type
_entity.pdbx_description
1 polymer ?
#
loop_
_entity_poly.entity_id
_entity_poly.type
_entity_poly.pdbx_seq_one_letter_code
_entity_poly.pdbx_strand_id
1 'polypeptide(L)'
;MGPCKLLTSLVLSMCCHVLYATAWSVNNFLMTGPKAYLTYASSVQVGAQSGIQECKHQFSWDRWNCPESALQLSTHGLRSATRETSFVHAISAAGVMYTLTKNCSMGDFDNCGCDDSNIGQIGGRGWIWGGCSDNVKFGEKMSKQFVDALENGHDSRAAVNLHNNEAGRLAIKATMKRVCKCHGVSGSCSVQTCWMQLSDFRDIGNYLKVKHDQAQKLEMDKRRMRSGNSADNRGAIADVFSSIARTELIYLEESPDYCTKNKSLGLQGTEGRECLQGENNLSQWEKKSCRRLCHECGLRVEERRIEIVSSCNCKFHWCCTFSIGVSSSLIYVAIVQSASSEPRDKGQGSHLFLIPSLKLKGESCVSSSHSQISPLVSEVKTLTMVFCSFLWLLVLFLLHKTLLGHAWAVNNFLMTGPKAYLTYASSVQVGAQSGIQECKHQFAWDRWNCPESALQLSTHKGLRSATSETSFVHAISAAGVMYTLTRNCSLGDLDNCGCDGSRNGQIGGRGWLWGGCSDNLDFGERMSKQYVDALETGQDSRAAVNLHNNEAGRLAVKATMKRICRCHGMSESCSVQTCWMQLSDFRDIGNYLKIKHDQAQKLEMDKRRMRSGNSADNRGAIADAFSSIARTELIYLEESPDYCSQNASLGLHGTEGRECLQQGEGLNQWEKRSCRRLCHECGLRVEERRTEIVSSCNCKFQWCCTVKCENCSQVMVKHVCARREGGHGHNYRRRYRGPK
;
A
#
# COMPACT_ATOMS: atom_id res chain seq x y z
N MET A 1 26.02 -34.42 -28.82
CA MET A 1 25.90 -34.12 -27.37
C MET A 1 24.66 -33.27 -27.18
N GLY A 2 23.62 -33.84 -26.54
CA GLY A 2 22.23 -33.54 -26.85
C GLY A 2 21.53 -32.39 -26.09
N PRO A 3 20.29 -32.06 -26.53
CA PRO A 3 19.48 -30.91 -26.07
C PRO A 3 18.91 -31.04 -24.64
N CYS A 4 19.23 -32.11 -23.90
CA CYS A 4 18.76 -32.33 -22.52
C CYS A 4 19.46 -31.47 -21.44
N LYS A 5 20.54 -30.75 -21.76
CA LYS A 5 21.22 -29.86 -20.80
C LYS A 5 20.64 -28.43 -20.76
N LEU A 6 19.89 -28.01 -21.78
CA LEU A 6 19.31 -26.66 -21.82
C LEU A 6 18.02 -26.55 -20.98
N LEU A 7 17.20 -27.61 -20.98
CA LEU A 7 15.90 -27.61 -20.28
C LEU A 7 16.06 -27.61 -18.75
N THR A 8 17.06 -28.33 -18.23
CA THR A 8 17.42 -28.36 -16.81
C THR A 8 17.96 -27.01 -16.32
N SER A 9 18.69 -26.27 -17.17
CA SER A 9 19.17 -24.92 -16.85
C SER A 9 18.06 -23.86 -16.86
N LEU A 10 17.04 -24.01 -17.71
CA LEU A 10 15.90 -23.09 -17.80
C LEU A 10 14.91 -23.28 -16.64
N VAL A 11 14.68 -24.52 -16.20
CA VAL A 11 13.81 -24.82 -15.05
C VAL A 11 14.46 -24.43 -13.72
N LEU A 12 15.77 -24.61 -13.55
CA LEU A 12 16.48 -24.06 -12.37
C LEU A 12 16.51 -22.53 -12.37
N SER A 13 16.62 -21.88 -13.54
CA SER A 13 16.58 -20.42 -13.64
C SER A 13 15.20 -19.86 -13.27
N MET A 14 14.12 -20.48 -13.76
CA MET A 14 12.75 -20.05 -13.45
C MET A 14 12.35 -20.33 -11.98
N CYS A 15 12.80 -21.44 -11.37
CA CYS A 15 12.60 -21.68 -9.94
C CYS A 15 13.45 -20.75 -9.05
N CYS A 16 14.67 -20.39 -9.47
CA CYS A 16 15.49 -19.41 -8.75
C CYS A 16 14.86 -18.00 -8.82
N HIS A 17 14.27 -17.60 -9.94
CA HIS A 17 13.64 -16.28 -10.05
C HIS A 17 12.35 -16.13 -9.22
N VAL A 18 11.59 -17.22 -9.01
CA VAL A 18 10.39 -17.20 -8.17
C VAL A 18 10.71 -17.22 -6.67
N LEU A 19 11.88 -17.73 -6.27
CA LEU A 19 12.36 -17.70 -4.87
C LEU A 19 13.13 -16.43 -4.51
N TYR A 20 13.52 -15.60 -5.49
CA TYR A 20 14.33 -14.39 -5.26
C TYR A 20 13.54 -13.09 -4.99
N ALA A 21 12.20 -13.11 -5.10
CA ALA A 21 11.39 -11.89 -5.07
C ALA A 21 10.67 -11.59 -3.75
N THR A 22 10.98 -12.28 -2.64
CA THR A 22 10.26 -12.06 -1.37
C THR A 22 11.20 -11.93 -0.18
N ALA A 23 11.69 -10.71 0.07
CA ALA A 23 12.32 -10.39 1.35
C ALA A 23 11.81 -9.09 2.01
N TRP A 24 11.10 -8.21 1.28
CA TRP A 24 10.39 -7.02 1.82
C TRP A 24 8.98 -6.90 1.24
N SER A 25 8.31 -8.03 0.98
CA SER A 25 6.86 -7.99 0.84
C SER A 25 6.24 -7.82 2.22
N VAL A 26 5.08 -7.15 2.29
CA VAL A 26 4.26 -6.96 3.49
C VAL A 26 4.22 -8.23 4.38
N ASN A 27 4.28 -9.43 3.76
CA ASN A 27 4.34 -10.72 4.45
C ASN A 27 5.50 -10.88 5.46
N ASN A 28 6.71 -10.39 5.22
CA ASN A 28 7.80 -10.59 6.21
C ASN A 28 7.61 -9.71 7.45
N PHE A 29 7.23 -8.44 7.27
CA PHE A 29 6.92 -7.54 8.39
C PHE A 29 5.66 -7.94 9.15
N LEU A 30 4.68 -8.55 8.48
CA LEU A 30 3.48 -9.09 9.11
C LEU A 30 3.73 -10.38 9.88
N MET A 31 4.76 -11.16 9.51
CA MET A 31 5.05 -12.46 10.11
C MET A 31 6.06 -12.39 11.28
N THR A 32 6.94 -11.38 11.32
CA THR A 32 7.90 -11.19 12.44
C THR A 32 7.69 -9.89 13.24
N GLY A 33 6.91 -8.94 12.73
CA GLY A 33 6.62 -7.69 13.42
C GLY A 33 5.57 -7.81 14.53
N PRO A 34 5.49 -6.85 15.47
CA PRO A 34 4.48 -6.87 16.51
C PRO A 34 3.09 -6.65 15.91
N LYS A 35 2.17 -7.59 16.17
CA LYS A 35 0.78 -7.62 15.68
C LYS A 35 -0.05 -6.34 15.95
N ALA A 36 0.42 -5.46 16.84
CA ALA A 36 -0.25 -4.22 17.23
C ALA A 36 -0.05 -3.03 16.27
N TYR A 37 0.81 -3.16 15.25
CA TYR A 37 1.29 -2.02 14.45
C TYR A 37 1.05 -2.14 12.94
N LEU A 38 0.02 -2.89 12.53
CA LEU A 38 -0.36 -3.11 11.13
C LEU A 38 -0.50 -1.82 10.30
N THR A 39 -0.98 -0.73 10.92
CA THR A 39 -1.16 0.59 10.28
C THR A 39 0.15 1.16 9.71
N TYR A 40 1.30 0.81 10.27
CA TYR A 40 2.60 1.35 9.87
C TYR A 40 3.34 0.49 8.84
N ALA A 41 2.85 -0.72 8.56
CA ALA A 41 3.56 -1.72 7.78
C ALA A 41 3.85 -1.26 6.33
N SER A 42 2.93 -0.53 5.70
CA SER A 42 3.13 0.04 4.36
C SER A 42 4.24 1.09 4.36
N SER A 43 4.22 2.03 5.31
CA SER A 43 5.24 3.07 5.45
C SER A 43 6.61 2.49 5.82
N VAL A 44 6.66 1.40 6.59
CA VAL A 44 7.91 0.66 6.86
C VAL A 44 8.49 0.09 5.57
N GLN A 45 7.66 -0.56 4.75
CA GLN A 45 8.11 -1.10 3.47
C GLN A 45 8.63 0.02 2.54
N VAL A 46 7.88 1.12 2.41
CA VAL A 46 8.29 2.28 1.61
C VAL A 46 9.60 2.85 2.12
N GLY A 47 9.75 3.08 3.43
CA GLY A 47 10.97 3.63 4.01
C GLY A 47 12.19 2.75 3.79
N ALA A 48 12.04 1.43 3.89
CA ALA A 48 13.11 0.50 3.57
C ALA A 48 13.51 0.53 2.09
N GLN A 49 12.53 0.59 1.19
CA GLN A 49 12.77 0.73 -0.25
C GLN A 49 13.47 2.04 -0.59
N SER A 50 13.06 3.16 0.03
CA SER A 50 13.76 4.45 -0.08
C SER A 50 15.21 4.35 0.39
N GLY A 51 15.48 3.63 1.49
CA GLY A 51 16.83 3.32 1.96
C GLY A 51 17.69 2.62 0.92
N ILE A 52 17.14 1.60 0.26
CA ILE A 52 17.85 0.85 -0.79
C ILE A 52 18.02 1.65 -2.08
N GLN A 53 17.05 2.50 -2.43
CA GLN A 53 17.20 3.42 -3.56
C GLN A 53 18.34 4.41 -3.32
N GLU A 54 18.46 4.94 -2.11
CA GLU A 54 19.57 5.81 -1.74
C GLU A 54 20.91 5.06 -1.69
N CYS A 55 20.91 3.79 -1.25
CA CYS A 55 22.08 2.91 -1.34
C CYS A 55 22.54 2.74 -2.78
N LYS A 56 21.63 2.43 -3.71
CA LYS A 56 21.93 2.35 -5.15
C LYS A 56 22.53 3.66 -5.65
N HIS A 57 21.96 4.80 -5.24
CA HIS A 57 22.47 6.11 -5.60
C HIS A 57 23.92 6.31 -5.11
N GLN A 58 24.18 6.13 -3.81
CA GLN A 58 25.50 6.35 -3.19
C GLN A 58 26.60 5.46 -3.80
N PHE A 59 26.24 4.23 -4.20
CA PHE A 59 27.17 3.23 -4.73
C PHE A 59 27.14 3.10 -6.27
N SER A 60 26.45 4.01 -6.99
CA SER A 60 26.31 3.95 -8.47
C SER A 60 27.65 3.81 -9.19
N TRP A 61 28.70 4.45 -8.66
CA TRP A 61 30.03 4.55 -9.25
C TRP A 61 31.11 3.78 -8.47
N ASP A 62 30.69 2.85 -7.62
CA ASP A 62 31.56 1.94 -6.86
C ASP A 62 31.53 0.53 -7.42
N ARG A 63 32.55 -0.29 -7.16
CA ARG A 63 32.65 -1.65 -7.70
C ARG A 63 31.45 -2.52 -7.30
N TRP A 64 30.95 -2.32 -6.08
CA TRP A 64 29.66 -2.79 -5.62
C TRP A 64 28.62 -1.67 -5.77
N ASN A 65 27.49 -1.95 -6.41
CA ASN A 65 26.48 -0.95 -6.80
C ASN A 65 25.13 -1.12 -6.08
N CYS A 66 25.12 -1.71 -4.90
CA CYS A 66 23.91 -2.04 -4.15
C CYS A 66 22.88 -2.85 -4.99
N PRO A 67 23.22 -4.09 -5.39
CA PRO A 67 22.36 -4.91 -6.25
C PRO A 67 21.04 -5.26 -5.55
N GLU A 68 20.03 -5.66 -6.31
CA GLU A 68 18.71 -6.02 -5.73
C GLU A 68 18.76 -7.19 -4.74
N SER A 69 19.78 -8.05 -4.81
CA SER A 69 20.05 -9.07 -3.80
C SER A 69 20.38 -8.49 -2.42
N ALA A 70 20.87 -7.24 -2.34
CA ALA A 70 21.08 -6.51 -1.09
C ALA A 70 19.76 -6.16 -0.38
N LEU A 71 18.63 -6.21 -1.09
CA LEU A 71 17.29 -6.13 -0.53
C LEU A 71 16.91 -7.43 0.22
N GLN A 72 17.76 -8.45 0.40
CA GLN A 72 17.38 -9.67 1.15
C GLN A 72 18.07 -9.74 2.52
N LEU A 73 17.62 -8.92 3.48
CA LEU A 73 18.23 -8.87 4.83
C LEU A 73 17.91 -10.08 5.72
N SER A 74 16.74 -10.73 5.56
CA SER A 74 16.22 -11.68 6.56
C SER A 74 16.28 -13.17 6.16
N THR A 75 16.58 -13.52 4.90
CA THR A 75 16.53 -14.92 4.45
C THR A 75 17.73 -15.31 3.58
N HIS A 76 18.74 -15.91 4.20
CA HIS A 76 19.82 -16.69 3.57
C HIS A 76 20.74 -16.02 2.51
N GLY A 77 20.44 -14.81 2.02
CA GLY A 77 21.13 -14.18 0.89
C GLY A 77 22.42 -13.41 1.21
N LEU A 78 22.48 -12.72 2.36
CA LEU A 78 23.64 -11.92 2.76
C LEU A 78 24.27 -12.51 4.05
N ARG A 79 24.87 -13.69 3.93
CA ARG A 79 25.55 -14.36 5.05
C ARG A 79 26.84 -13.66 5.49
N SER A 80 27.38 -12.78 4.67
CA SER A 80 28.66 -12.12 4.90
C SER A 80 28.44 -10.78 5.57
N ALA A 81 29.10 -10.56 6.71
CA ALA A 81 29.05 -9.31 7.46
C ALA A 81 30.16 -8.37 6.98
N THR A 82 30.06 -7.92 5.71
CA THR A 82 31.02 -7.01 5.09
C THR A 82 30.71 -5.55 5.37
N ARG A 83 31.64 -4.67 5.00
CA ARG A 83 31.46 -3.22 5.08
C ARG A 83 30.21 -2.73 4.34
N GLU A 84 29.93 -3.25 3.15
CA GLU A 84 28.76 -2.87 2.35
C GLU A 84 27.47 -3.25 3.06
N THR A 85 27.44 -4.44 3.68
CA THR A 85 26.25 -4.88 4.45
C THR A 85 25.98 -4.00 5.66
N SER A 86 27.03 -3.49 6.32
CA SER A 86 26.87 -2.55 7.43
C SER A 86 26.13 -1.28 7.02
N PHE A 87 26.42 -0.76 5.82
CA PHE A 87 25.74 0.39 5.27
C PHE A 87 24.29 0.08 4.89
N VAL A 88 24.02 -1.09 4.30
CA VAL A 88 22.65 -1.51 3.93
C VAL A 88 21.75 -1.57 5.18
N HIS A 89 22.21 -2.21 6.25
CA HIS A 89 21.48 -2.26 7.52
C HIS A 89 21.21 -0.85 8.08
N ALA A 90 22.23 0.01 8.10
CA ALA A 90 22.09 1.38 8.58
C ALA A 90 21.11 2.23 7.76
N ILE A 91 21.25 2.24 6.42
CA ILE A 91 20.40 3.06 5.55
C ILE A 91 18.96 2.54 5.48
N SER A 92 18.74 1.23 5.60
CA SER A 92 17.39 0.66 5.69
C SER A 92 16.71 1.04 7.00
N ALA A 93 17.40 0.94 8.14
CA ALA A 93 16.86 1.37 9.44
C ALA A 93 16.59 2.88 9.49
N ALA A 94 17.48 3.67 8.89
CA ALA A 94 17.34 5.11 8.73
C ALA A 94 16.14 5.46 7.82
N GLY A 95 15.97 4.77 6.69
CA GLY A 95 14.85 4.96 5.77
C GLY A 95 13.49 4.67 6.39
N VAL A 96 13.37 3.57 7.15
CA VAL A 96 12.15 3.26 7.92
C VAL A 96 11.85 4.36 8.94
N MET A 97 12.85 4.79 9.71
CA MET A 97 12.69 5.88 10.69
C MET A 97 12.29 7.19 10.02
N TYR A 98 12.93 7.54 8.89
CA TYR A 98 12.67 8.75 8.13
C TYR A 98 11.22 8.82 7.65
N THR A 99 10.75 7.79 6.96
CA THR A 99 9.38 7.74 6.41
C THR A 99 8.34 7.75 7.51
N LEU A 100 8.53 6.99 8.60
CA LEU A 100 7.59 6.97 9.71
C LEU A 100 7.50 8.31 10.42
N THR A 101 8.64 8.99 10.66
CA THR A 101 8.64 10.33 11.23
C THR A 101 8.00 11.34 10.29
N LYS A 102 8.22 11.24 8.98
CA LYS A 102 7.68 12.18 7.98
C LYS A 102 6.16 12.07 7.84
N ASN A 103 5.64 10.85 7.72
CA ASN A 103 4.20 10.59 7.67
C ASN A 103 3.52 11.06 8.96
N CYS A 104 4.21 10.90 10.09
CA CYS A 104 3.73 11.38 11.38
C CYS A 104 3.59 12.91 11.44
N SER A 105 4.58 13.66 10.94
CA SER A 105 4.52 15.12 10.92
C SER A 105 3.60 15.69 9.83
N MET A 106 3.28 14.90 8.81
CA MET A 106 2.27 15.22 7.79
C MET A 106 0.83 14.98 8.27
N GLY A 107 0.64 14.23 9.37
CA GLY A 107 -0.68 13.86 9.86
C GLY A 107 -1.29 12.64 9.17
N ASP A 108 -0.47 11.81 8.50
CA ASP A 108 -0.92 10.58 7.84
C ASP A 108 -1.30 9.47 8.85
N PHE A 109 -0.95 9.64 10.13
CA PHE A 109 -1.22 8.69 11.20
C PHE A 109 -1.98 9.34 12.34
N ASP A 110 -3.10 8.74 12.75
CA ASP A 110 -3.96 9.29 13.82
C ASP A 110 -3.30 9.26 15.21
N ASN A 111 -2.37 8.34 15.45
CA ASN A 111 -1.80 8.07 16.78
C ASN A 111 -0.46 8.79 17.05
N CYS A 112 -0.03 9.69 16.16
CA CYS A 112 1.19 10.45 16.35
C CYS A 112 1.07 11.81 15.66
N GLY A 113 1.96 12.73 16.03
CA GLY A 113 2.00 14.08 15.44
C GLY A 113 3.37 14.71 15.61
N CYS A 114 3.41 16.03 15.49
CA CYS A 114 4.61 16.84 15.69
C CYS A 114 5.20 16.66 17.10
N ASP A 115 6.51 16.86 17.25
CA ASP A 115 7.15 16.97 18.56
C ASP A 115 6.94 18.37 19.13
N ASP A 116 5.98 18.47 20.04
CA ASP A 116 5.58 19.74 20.65
C ASP A 116 6.40 20.10 21.90
N SER A 117 7.40 19.29 22.28
CA SER A 117 8.13 19.40 23.56
C SER A 117 8.72 20.79 23.82
N ASN A 118 9.11 21.50 22.76
CA ASN A 118 9.79 22.79 22.87
C ASN A 118 8.94 23.98 22.43
N ILE A 119 7.69 23.78 22.00
CA ILE A 119 6.87 24.86 21.43
C ILE A 119 6.67 25.99 22.45
N GLY A 120 6.83 27.23 21.98
CA GLY A 120 6.67 28.44 22.79
C GLY A 120 7.90 28.84 23.62
N GLN A 121 8.94 28.00 23.66
CA GLN A 121 10.18 28.33 24.36
C GLN A 121 11.06 29.27 23.51
N ILE A 122 11.75 30.20 24.18
CA ILE A 122 12.74 31.08 23.53
C ILE A 122 13.97 30.24 23.24
N GLY A 123 14.25 29.97 21.96
CA GLY A 123 15.39 29.16 21.57
C GLY A 123 16.73 29.92 21.65
N GLY A 124 16.71 31.23 21.43
CA GLY A 124 17.88 32.11 21.49
C GLY A 124 17.51 33.58 21.23
N ARG A 125 18.50 34.45 21.02
CA ARG A 125 18.20 35.86 20.71
C ARG A 125 17.45 35.98 19.37
N GLY A 126 16.23 36.51 19.42
CA GLY A 126 15.44 36.86 18.23
C GLY A 126 14.65 35.72 17.60
N TRP A 127 14.48 34.56 18.26
CA TRP A 127 13.65 33.48 17.74
C TRP A 127 12.98 32.61 18.80
N ILE A 128 11.83 32.04 18.43
CA ILE A 128 11.01 31.16 19.27
C ILE A 128 10.83 29.80 18.63
N TRP A 129 10.71 28.75 19.45
CA TRP A 129 10.31 27.42 18.98
C TRP A 129 8.83 27.39 18.64
N GLY A 130 8.48 26.89 17.47
CA GLY A 130 7.10 26.73 17.01
C GLY A 130 7.03 26.03 15.66
N GLY A 131 5.86 25.91 15.06
CA GLY A 131 5.67 25.07 13.86
C GLY A 131 5.61 23.58 14.22
N CYS A 132 5.83 22.71 13.23
CA CYS A 132 5.80 21.25 13.41
C CYS A 132 7.23 20.70 13.43
N SER A 133 7.74 20.33 14.61
CA SER A 133 9.00 19.60 14.68
C SER A 133 8.79 18.12 14.38
N ASP A 134 9.66 17.54 13.55
CA ASP A 134 9.56 16.13 13.17
C ASP A 134 9.77 15.20 14.38
N ASN A 135 8.80 14.32 14.67
CA ASN A 135 8.82 13.44 15.83
C ASN A 135 9.73 12.21 15.63
N VAL A 136 11.03 12.45 15.76
CA VAL A 136 12.07 11.41 15.61
C VAL A 136 12.05 10.36 16.72
N LYS A 137 11.55 10.70 17.91
CA LYS A 137 11.40 9.72 19.01
C LYS A 137 10.41 8.62 18.65
N PHE A 138 9.28 9.01 18.03
CA PHE A 138 8.30 8.07 17.50
C PHE A 138 8.88 7.20 16.38
N GLY A 139 9.47 7.82 15.35
CA GLY A 139 10.02 7.07 14.21
C GLY A 139 11.16 6.12 14.61
N GLU A 140 12.01 6.51 15.55
CA GLU A 140 13.05 5.64 16.10
C GLU A 140 12.46 4.41 16.82
N LYS A 141 11.48 4.62 17.70
CA LYS A 141 10.81 3.54 18.43
C LYS A 141 10.17 2.53 17.48
N MET A 142 9.48 3.03 16.46
CA MET A 142 8.83 2.16 15.48
C MET A 142 9.85 1.45 14.58
N SER A 143 10.88 2.16 14.09
CA SER A 143 11.97 1.55 13.31
C SER A 143 12.66 0.43 14.09
N LYS A 144 12.91 0.59 15.40
CA LYS A 144 13.39 -0.48 16.30
C LYS A 144 12.47 -1.70 16.28
N GLN A 145 11.18 -1.49 16.49
CA GLN A 145 10.21 -2.59 16.57
C GLN A 145 10.07 -3.40 15.26
N PHE A 146 10.29 -2.78 14.10
CA PHE A 146 10.17 -3.46 12.81
C PHE A 146 11.49 -4.02 12.29
N VAL A 147 12.56 -3.22 12.30
CA VAL A 147 13.82 -3.59 11.66
C VAL A 147 14.64 -4.52 12.56
N ASP A 148 14.65 -4.29 13.87
CA ASP A 148 15.42 -5.14 14.78
C ASP A 148 14.74 -6.50 14.98
N ALA A 149 13.40 -6.58 14.82
CA ALA A 149 12.66 -7.84 14.85
C ALA A 149 12.96 -8.77 13.65
N LEU A 150 13.65 -8.29 12.62
CA LEU A 150 14.17 -9.14 11.54
C LEU A 150 15.42 -9.91 11.96
N GLU A 151 16.13 -9.47 13.01
CA GLU A 151 17.34 -10.09 13.53
C GLU A 151 17.00 -11.09 14.65
N ASN A 152 16.66 -12.32 14.26
CA ASN A 152 16.31 -13.40 15.22
C ASN A 152 17.53 -14.19 15.74
N GLY A 153 18.74 -13.90 15.22
CA GLY A 153 19.99 -14.56 15.60
C GLY A 153 20.54 -14.06 16.94
N HIS A 154 21.26 -14.93 17.65
CA HIS A 154 22.03 -14.60 18.85
C HIS A 154 23.54 -14.67 18.61
N ASP A 155 23.95 -14.61 17.33
CA ASP A 155 25.34 -14.67 16.88
C ASP A 155 25.99 -13.28 16.82
N SER A 156 27.31 -13.24 16.68
CA SER A 156 28.07 -11.98 16.53
C SER A 156 27.57 -11.13 15.36
N ARG A 157 27.06 -11.77 14.30
CA ARG A 157 26.49 -11.12 13.13
C ARG A 157 25.21 -10.35 13.48
N ALA A 158 24.26 -10.97 14.19
CA ALA A 158 23.06 -10.27 14.64
C ALA A 158 23.39 -9.07 15.53
N ALA A 159 24.39 -9.18 16.42
CA ALA A 159 24.83 -8.06 17.26
C ALA A 159 25.39 -6.89 16.42
N VAL A 160 26.20 -7.19 15.42
CA VAL A 160 26.74 -6.19 14.47
C VAL A 160 25.61 -5.53 13.66
N ASN A 161 24.65 -6.32 13.17
CA ASN A 161 23.50 -5.80 12.43
C ASN A 161 22.66 -4.84 13.27
N LEU A 162 22.36 -5.21 14.53
CA LEU A 162 21.62 -4.36 15.46
C LEU A 162 22.35 -3.04 15.77
N HIS A 163 23.67 -3.07 15.93
CA HIS A 163 24.47 -1.85 16.10
C HIS A 163 24.42 -0.96 14.85
N ASN A 164 24.57 -1.54 13.66
CA ASN A 164 24.51 -0.77 12.41
C ASN A 164 23.11 -0.19 12.15
N ASN A 165 22.04 -0.92 12.48
CA ASN A 165 20.67 -0.39 12.47
C ASN A 165 20.55 0.85 13.39
N GLU A 166 21.17 0.80 14.58
CA GLU A 166 21.17 1.92 15.51
C GLU A 166 21.99 3.11 15.00
N ALA A 167 23.16 2.86 14.42
CA ALA A 167 23.97 3.91 13.79
C ALA A 167 23.18 4.63 12.69
N GLY A 168 22.40 3.89 11.89
CA GLY A 168 21.46 4.43 10.92
C GLY A 168 20.39 5.35 11.53
N ARG A 169 19.73 4.91 12.61
CA ARG A 169 18.76 5.74 13.34
C ARG A 169 19.38 6.99 13.96
N LEU A 170 20.61 6.88 14.47
CA LEU A 170 21.36 8.02 14.99
C LEU A 170 21.80 8.99 13.90
N ALA A 171 22.08 8.53 12.68
CA ALA A 171 22.37 9.40 11.54
C ALA A 171 21.20 10.34 11.22
N ILE A 172 19.95 9.87 11.34
CA ILE A 172 18.76 10.73 11.21
C ILE A 172 18.80 11.87 12.22
N LYS A 173 19.07 11.57 13.50
CA LYS A 173 19.14 12.57 14.57
C LYS A 173 20.31 13.53 14.38
N ALA A 174 21.48 13.02 13.98
CA ALA A 174 22.70 13.80 13.80
C ALA A 174 22.60 14.78 12.62
N THR A 175 21.80 14.45 11.60
CA THR A 175 21.63 15.29 10.42
C THR A 175 20.42 16.22 10.50
N MET A 176 19.60 16.17 11.55
CA MET A 176 18.45 17.07 11.67
C MET A 176 18.86 18.54 11.60
N LYS A 177 18.06 19.34 10.88
CA LYS A 177 18.30 20.77 10.71
C LYS A 177 17.22 21.59 11.39
N ARG A 178 17.63 22.71 11.99
CA ARG A 178 16.70 23.73 12.48
C ARG A 178 16.28 24.61 11.31
N VAL A 179 14.99 24.61 10.99
CA VAL A 179 14.41 25.43 9.93
C VAL A 179 13.61 26.55 10.59
N CYS A 180 13.73 27.76 10.04
CA CYS A 180 13.13 28.97 10.59
C CYS A 180 12.30 29.71 9.55
N LYS A 181 11.20 30.31 9.99
CA LYS A 181 10.37 31.23 9.21
C LYS A 181 10.37 32.61 9.84
N CYS A 182 10.60 33.64 9.03
CA CYS A 182 10.65 35.03 9.47
C CYS A 182 9.28 35.70 9.37
N HIS A 183 8.94 36.53 10.37
CA HIS A 183 7.62 37.15 10.54
C HIS A 183 7.64 38.67 10.75
N GLY A 184 8.79 39.32 10.58
CA GLY A 184 8.92 40.77 10.72
C GLY A 184 8.29 41.54 9.55
N VAL A 185 8.16 42.87 9.73
CA VAL A 185 7.61 43.80 8.73
C VAL A 185 8.33 43.59 7.38
N SER A 186 7.57 43.46 6.30
CA SER A 186 8.06 43.19 4.94
C SER A 186 8.89 41.90 4.79
N GLY A 187 8.67 40.90 5.65
CA GLY A 187 9.40 39.63 5.62
C GLY A 187 10.77 39.67 6.33
N SER A 188 11.04 40.72 7.12
CA SER A 188 12.26 40.80 7.93
C SER A 188 12.33 39.71 9.01
N CYS A 189 13.53 39.32 9.42
CA CYS A 189 13.75 38.27 10.44
C CYS A 189 13.89 38.84 11.87
N SER A 190 13.22 39.96 12.18
CA SER A 190 13.22 40.54 13.54
C SER A 190 12.55 39.63 14.57
N VAL A 191 11.55 38.87 14.13
CA VAL A 191 10.98 37.72 14.85
C VAL A 191 10.97 36.55 13.88
N GLN A 192 11.52 35.41 14.30
CA GLN A 192 11.45 34.18 13.54
C GLN A 192 11.01 33.00 14.42
N THR A 193 10.28 32.07 13.81
CA THR A 193 9.79 30.85 14.44
C THR A 193 10.55 29.67 13.84
N CYS A 194 11.13 28.81 14.67
CA CYS A 194 11.91 27.67 14.19
C CYS A 194 11.40 26.33 14.73
N TRP A 195 11.58 25.27 13.93
CA TRP A 195 11.31 23.88 14.28
C TRP A 195 12.47 22.98 13.85
N MET A 196 12.55 21.79 14.44
CA MET A 196 13.47 20.75 14.00
C MET A 196 12.85 19.97 12.84
N GLN A 197 13.57 19.88 11.73
CA GLN A 197 13.14 19.17 10.54
C GLN A 197 14.18 18.10 10.17
N LEU A 198 13.70 16.96 9.68
CA LEU A 198 14.53 15.98 9.00
C LEU A 198 15.27 16.67 7.82
N SER A 199 16.56 16.39 7.71
CA SER A 199 17.31 16.77 6.50
C SER A 199 16.87 15.93 5.31
N ASP A 200 17.23 16.35 4.10
CA ASP A 200 16.89 15.57 2.92
C ASP A 200 17.54 14.19 3.01
N PHE A 201 16.85 13.16 2.55
CA PHE A 201 17.32 11.78 2.71
C PHE A 201 18.69 11.54 2.04
N ARG A 202 19.02 12.36 1.03
CA ARG A 202 20.35 12.43 0.42
C ARG A 202 21.45 12.84 1.40
N ASP A 203 21.20 13.79 2.29
CA ASP A 203 22.18 14.24 3.30
C ASP A 203 22.46 13.13 4.31
N ILE A 204 21.43 12.35 4.67
CA ILE A 204 21.56 11.16 5.51
C ILE A 204 22.38 10.08 4.80
N GLY A 205 22.11 9.84 3.51
CA GLY A 205 22.88 8.93 2.67
C GLY A 205 24.37 9.33 2.60
N ASN A 206 24.65 10.62 2.36
CA ASN A 206 26.01 11.17 2.33
C ASN A 206 26.71 11.00 3.68
N TYR A 207 26.02 11.31 4.78
CA TYR A 207 26.54 11.14 6.14
C TYR A 207 26.91 9.68 6.43
N LEU A 208 26.00 8.74 6.11
CA LEU A 208 26.27 7.31 6.28
C LEU A 208 27.35 6.81 5.34
N LYS A 209 27.52 7.40 4.15
CA LYS A 209 28.58 7.02 3.21
C LYS A 209 29.95 7.36 3.77
N VAL A 210 30.09 8.52 4.43
CA VAL A 210 31.31 8.87 5.17
C VAL A 210 31.58 7.87 6.30
N LYS A 211 30.54 7.47 7.05
CA LYS A 211 30.65 6.44 8.10
C LYS A 211 31.03 5.07 7.57
N HIS A 212 30.54 4.70 6.38
CA HIS A 212 30.93 3.47 5.69
C HIS A 212 32.42 3.48 5.32
N ASP A 213 32.94 4.60 4.82
CA ASP A 213 34.34 4.71 4.41
C ASP A 213 35.28 4.65 5.63
N GLN A 214 34.79 5.07 6.81
CA GLN A 214 35.48 5.00 8.09
C GLN A 214 35.17 3.73 8.92
N ALA A 215 34.35 2.82 8.39
CA ALA A 215 33.85 1.67 9.13
C ALA A 215 35.00 0.79 9.67
N GLN A 216 34.81 0.27 10.87
CA GLN A 216 35.82 -0.53 11.59
C GLN A 216 35.52 -2.03 11.49
N LYS A 217 36.55 -2.83 11.21
CA LYS A 217 36.46 -4.28 11.31
C LYS A 217 36.62 -4.72 12.75
N LEU A 218 35.73 -5.60 13.20
CA LEU A 218 35.81 -6.22 14.52
C LEU A 218 36.39 -7.62 14.44
N GLU A 219 37.46 -7.83 15.20
CA GLU A 219 38.04 -9.15 15.41
C GLU A 219 37.42 -9.78 16.66
N MET A 220 36.60 -10.81 16.47
CA MET A 220 35.94 -11.53 17.57
C MET A 220 36.76 -12.75 17.97
N ASP A 221 37.12 -12.86 19.24
CA ASP A 221 37.90 -14.00 19.76
C ASP A 221 37.04 -15.28 19.84
N LYS A 222 37.21 -16.17 18.84
CA LYS A 222 36.43 -17.41 18.67
C LYS A 222 36.49 -18.37 19.87
N ARG A 223 37.50 -18.25 20.74
CA ARG A 223 37.67 -19.14 21.91
C ARG A 223 36.69 -18.84 23.03
N ARG A 224 36.26 -17.59 23.22
CA ARG A 224 35.27 -17.21 24.25
C ARG A 224 33.86 -17.68 23.90
N MET A 225 33.52 -17.77 22.61
CA MET A 225 32.18 -18.13 22.12
C MET A 225 31.80 -19.62 22.16
N ARG A 226 32.77 -20.51 22.41
CA ARG A 226 32.55 -21.97 22.46
C ARG A 226 32.19 -22.49 23.85
N SER A 227 32.26 -21.65 24.89
CA SER A 227 31.85 -22.03 26.24
C SER A 227 30.33 -21.94 26.34
N GLY A 228 29.65 -23.07 26.51
CA GLY A 228 28.22 -23.30 26.26
C GLY A 228 27.20 -22.56 27.14
N ASN A 229 27.52 -21.41 27.74
CA ASN A 229 26.59 -20.61 28.53
C ASN A 229 26.23 -19.29 27.82
N SER A 230 24.94 -19.11 27.50
CA SER A 230 24.39 -17.96 26.76
C SER A 230 24.56 -16.61 27.46
N ALA A 231 24.77 -16.59 28.78
CA ALA A 231 24.93 -15.38 29.58
C ALA A 231 26.35 -14.75 29.45
N ASP A 232 27.40 -15.58 29.44
CA ASP A 232 28.80 -15.11 29.37
C ASP A 232 29.13 -14.53 27.98
N ASN A 233 28.52 -15.10 26.93
CA ASN A 233 28.62 -14.58 25.56
C ASN A 233 27.99 -13.19 25.40
N ARG A 234 26.86 -12.91 26.09
CA ARG A 234 26.24 -11.57 26.07
C ARG A 234 27.11 -10.53 26.78
N GLY A 235 27.76 -10.89 27.89
CA GLY A 235 28.65 -9.99 28.63
C GLY A 235 29.90 -9.62 27.82
N ALA A 236 30.55 -10.59 27.18
CA ALA A 236 31.73 -10.34 26.34
C ALA A 236 31.41 -9.52 25.08
N ILE A 237 30.25 -9.72 24.46
CA ILE A 237 29.78 -8.89 23.34
C ILE A 237 29.48 -7.47 23.83
N ALA A 238 28.76 -7.30 24.93
CA ALA A 238 28.44 -5.97 25.46
C ALA A 238 29.69 -5.15 25.79
N ASP A 239 30.74 -5.78 26.32
CA ASP A 239 32.02 -5.13 26.65
C ASP A 239 32.75 -4.63 25.40
N VAL A 240 32.83 -5.45 24.33
CA VAL A 240 33.44 -5.03 23.05
C VAL A 240 32.71 -3.83 22.45
N PHE A 241 31.36 -3.85 22.44
CA PHE A 241 30.56 -2.78 21.85
C PHE A 241 30.54 -1.51 22.72
N SER A 242 30.87 -1.59 24.01
CA SER A 242 30.98 -0.42 24.90
C SER A 242 32.10 0.54 24.50
N SER A 243 33.14 0.01 23.85
CA SER A 243 34.31 0.77 23.37
C SER A 243 34.08 1.44 22.01
N ILE A 244 32.98 1.11 21.32
CA ILE A 244 32.68 1.55 19.96
C ILE A 244 31.59 2.62 20.01
N ALA A 245 31.83 3.75 19.34
CA ALA A 245 30.81 4.78 19.25
C ALA A 245 29.59 4.28 18.47
N ARG A 246 28.39 4.52 19.02
CA ARG A 246 27.10 4.07 18.46
C ARG A 246 26.78 4.64 17.08
N THR A 247 27.50 5.68 16.66
CA THR A 247 27.36 6.35 15.36
C THR A 247 28.28 5.78 14.27
N GLU A 248 29.18 4.87 14.62
CA GLU A 248 30.12 4.25 13.68
C GLU A 248 29.58 2.94 13.13
N LEU A 249 29.89 2.66 11.86
CA LEU A 249 29.55 1.39 11.23
C LEU A 249 30.66 0.36 11.48
N ILE A 250 30.24 -0.88 11.68
CA ILE A 250 31.13 -2.00 12.00
C ILE A 250 30.82 -3.23 11.15
N TYR A 251 31.84 -4.03 10.89
CA TYR A 251 31.74 -5.25 10.09
C TYR A 251 32.70 -6.35 10.61
N LEU A 252 32.49 -7.59 10.21
CA LEU A 252 33.28 -8.76 10.68
C LEU A 252 34.19 -9.33 9.57
N GLU A 253 33.76 -9.24 8.33
CA GLU A 253 34.38 -9.91 7.19
C GLU A 253 34.90 -8.91 6.16
N GLU A 254 36.07 -9.16 5.59
CA GLU A 254 36.58 -8.34 4.50
C GLU A 254 35.66 -8.44 3.27
N SER A 255 35.49 -7.32 2.59
CA SER A 255 34.73 -7.27 1.34
C SER A 255 35.39 -8.14 0.26
N PRO A 256 34.63 -8.96 -0.48
CA PRO A 256 35.19 -9.75 -1.58
C PRO A 256 35.62 -8.86 -2.75
N ASP A 257 36.38 -9.43 -3.68
CA ASP A 257 36.68 -8.73 -4.93
C ASP A 257 35.43 -8.60 -5.81
N TYR A 258 34.85 -7.41 -5.85
CA TYR A 258 33.69 -7.07 -6.67
C TYR A 258 34.00 -6.88 -8.15
N CYS A 259 35.27 -6.85 -8.56
CA CYS A 259 35.64 -6.74 -9.98
C CYS A 259 35.19 -7.97 -10.77
N THR A 260 35.38 -9.16 -10.19
CA THR A 260 35.13 -10.43 -10.87
C THR A 260 33.71 -10.96 -10.63
N LYS A 261 33.13 -11.52 -11.69
CA LYS A 261 31.81 -12.14 -11.61
C LYS A 261 31.91 -13.48 -10.89
N ASN A 262 31.17 -13.63 -9.79
CA ASN A 262 31.08 -14.88 -9.04
C ASN A 262 29.62 -15.24 -8.78
N LYS A 263 29.09 -16.18 -9.56
CA LYS A 263 27.68 -16.62 -9.45
C LYS A 263 27.36 -17.25 -8.09
N SER A 264 28.32 -17.91 -7.45
CA SER A 264 28.13 -18.59 -6.16
C SER A 264 28.03 -17.60 -5.00
N LEU A 265 28.70 -16.46 -5.09
CA LEU A 265 28.63 -15.35 -4.12
C LEU A 265 27.63 -14.26 -4.53
N GLY A 266 26.90 -14.44 -5.64
CA GLY A 266 25.97 -13.44 -6.16
C GLY A 266 26.63 -12.16 -6.71
N LEU A 267 27.94 -12.19 -6.99
CA LEU A 267 28.70 -11.05 -7.51
C LEU A 267 28.54 -10.96 -9.03
N GLN A 268 28.08 -9.81 -9.53
CA GLN A 268 27.87 -9.60 -10.96
C GLN A 268 29.15 -9.22 -11.74
N GLY A 269 30.17 -8.69 -11.05
CA GLY A 269 31.37 -8.12 -11.65
C GLY A 269 31.17 -6.68 -12.13
N THR A 270 32.24 -6.01 -12.58
CA THR A 270 32.19 -4.64 -13.10
C THR A 270 32.06 -4.53 -14.62
N GLU A 271 32.20 -5.64 -15.34
CA GLU A 271 32.07 -5.70 -16.80
C GLU A 271 30.65 -5.33 -17.27
N GLY A 272 30.56 -4.54 -18.34
CA GLY A 272 29.31 -4.05 -18.92
C GLY A 272 28.72 -2.83 -18.21
N ARG A 273 29.36 -2.31 -17.15
CA ARG A 273 28.91 -1.11 -16.45
C ARG A 273 29.36 0.16 -17.14
N GLU A 274 28.52 1.18 -17.03
CA GLU A 274 28.85 2.53 -17.48
C GLU A 274 29.80 3.22 -16.48
N CYS A 275 30.65 4.10 -16.98
CA CYS A 275 31.51 4.94 -16.18
C CYS A 275 31.62 6.34 -16.80
N LEU A 276 32.07 7.32 -16.01
CA LEU A 276 32.15 8.71 -16.42
C LEU A 276 33.58 9.09 -16.80
N GLN A 277 33.75 9.62 -18.02
CA GLN A 277 35.02 10.06 -18.56
C GLN A 277 34.92 11.53 -19.01
N GLY A 278 35.67 12.42 -18.34
CA GLY A 278 36.05 13.74 -18.87
C GLY A 278 34.95 14.79 -19.07
N GLU A 279 34.32 15.30 -18.00
CA GLU A 279 33.53 16.54 -18.05
C GLU A 279 33.85 17.53 -16.90
N ASN A 280 33.63 18.83 -17.16
CA ASN A 280 33.98 19.95 -16.27
C ASN A 280 33.11 20.05 -15.00
N ASN A 281 31.90 19.43 -14.99
CA ASN A 281 30.93 19.53 -13.89
C ASN A 281 30.87 18.29 -12.97
N LEU A 282 31.79 17.34 -13.11
CA LEU A 282 31.79 16.12 -12.28
C LEU A 282 32.56 16.30 -10.96
N SER A 283 32.06 15.69 -9.89
CA SER A 283 32.78 15.60 -8.61
C SER A 283 34.11 14.85 -8.78
N GLN A 284 35.07 15.10 -7.89
CA GLN A 284 36.36 14.40 -7.92
C GLN A 284 36.20 12.88 -7.84
N TRP A 285 35.14 12.42 -7.18
CA TRP A 285 34.80 11.00 -7.05
C TRP A 285 34.27 10.41 -8.36
N GLU A 286 33.39 11.11 -9.06
CA GLU A 286 32.81 10.69 -10.35
C GLU A 286 33.85 10.66 -11.47
N LYS A 287 34.78 11.63 -11.49
CA LYS A 287 35.89 11.68 -12.47
C LYS A 287 36.80 10.45 -12.42
N LYS A 288 36.87 9.77 -11.27
CA LYS A 288 37.68 8.55 -11.08
C LYS A 288 36.88 7.26 -11.27
N SER A 289 35.60 7.33 -11.66
CA SER A 289 34.72 6.16 -11.80
C SER A 289 35.27 5.15 -12.81
N CYS A 290 35.66 5.57 -14.02
CA CYS A 290 36.26 4.66 -15.02
C CYS A 290 37.56 4.02 -14.51
N ARG A 291 38.38 4.75 -13.75
CA ARG A 291 39.58 4.18 -13.14
C ARG A 291 39.25 3.07 -12.12
N ARG A 292 38.30 3.31 -11.22
CA ARG A 292 37.94 2.35 -10.16
C ARG A 292 37.22 1.11 -10.67
N LEU A 293 36.33 1.28 -11.65
CA LEU A 293 35.49 0.21 -12.19
C LEU A 293 36.21 -0.60 -13.27
N CYS A 294 37.15 0.03 -13.98
CA CYS A 294 37.79 -0.54 -15.16
C CYS A 294 39.28 -0.81 -14.93
N HIS A 295 40.09 0.25 -14.85
CA HIS A 295 41.56 0.11 -14.84
C HIS A 295 42.08 -0.65 -13.63
N GLU A 296 41.56 -0.37 -12.44
CA GLU A 296 41.95 -1.07 -11.20
C GLU A 296 41.46 -2.53 -11.15
N CYS A 297 40.47 -2.87 -11.98
CA CYS A 297 39.96 -4.23 -12.15
C CYS A 297 40.66 -4.98 -13.32
N GLY A 298 41.64 -4.37 -13.99
CA GLY A 298 42.32 -4.97 -15.15
C GLY A 298 41.47 -5.02 -16.42
N LEU A 299 40.44 -4.18 -16.51
CA LEU A 299 39.51 -4.08 -17.64
C LEU A 299 39.83 -2.84 -18.51
N ARG A 300 39.28 -2.81 -19.73
CA ARG A 300 39.44 -1.70 -20.68
C ARG A 300 38.13 -0.92 -20.87
N VAL A 301 38.24 0.38 -21.06
CA VAL A 301 37.08 1.23 -21.36
C VAL A 301 36.81 1.15 -22.86
N GLU A 302 35.59 0.80 -23.23
CA GLU A 302 35.07 0.89 -24.60
C GLU A 302 34.10 2.06 -24.70
N GLU A 303 34.36 3.00 -25.61
CA GLU A 303 33.42 4.09 -25.89
C GLU A 303 32.39 3.63 -26.93
N ARG A 304 31.12 3.55 -26.50
CA ARG A 304 30.00 3.22 -27.38
C ARG A 304 29.23 4.49 -27.72
N ARG A 305 28.95 4.68 -29.02
CA ARG A 305 28.02 5.72 -29.48
C ARG A 305 26.59 5.26 -29.29
N ILE A 306 25.83 6.01 -28.50
CA ILE A 306 24.41 5.74 -28.23
C ILE A 306 23.61 7.00 -28.59
N GLU A 307 22.49 6.81 -29.27
CA GLU A 307 21.52 7.87 -29.50
C GLU A 307 20.65 8.01 -28.25
N ILE A 308 20.71 9.17 -27.61
CA ILE A 308 19.83 9.51 -26.49
C ILE A 308 18.78 10.49 -26.98
N VAL A 309 17.54 10.14 -26.70
CA VAL A 309 16.38 10.98 -26.94
C VAL A 309 16.13 11.80 -25.67
N SER A 310 16.27 13.11 -25.76
CA SER A 310 16.07 14.04 -24.63
C SER A 310 14.96 15.04 -24.92
N SER A 311 14.30 15.52 -23.87
CA SER A 311 13.33 16.60 -23.98
C SER A 311 14.05 17.93 -24.24
N CYS A 312 13.67 18.63 -25.32
CA CYS A 312 14.17 19.96 -25.70
C CYS A 312 13.02 20.98 -25.78
N ASN A 313 13.32 22.27 -25.63
CA ASN A 313 12.36 23.37 -25.82
C ASN A 313 11.04 23.24 -25.04
N CYS A 314 11.12 22.78 -23.78
CA CYS A 314 9.96 22.66 -22.91
C CYS A 314 9.34 24.04 -22.62
N LYS A 315 8.14 24.29 -23.13
CA LYS A 315 7.37 25.51 -22.82
C LYS A 315 6.32 25.22 -21.77
N PHE A 316 6.42 25.93 -20.65
CA PHE A 316 5.42 25.91 -19.59
C PHE A 316 4.33 26.92 -19.92
N HIS A 317 3.12 26.44 -20.10
CA HIS A 317 1.94 27.29 -20.22
C HIS A 317 1.24 27.34 -18.86
N TRP A 318 0.94 28.56 -18.39
CA TRP A 318 0.22 28.82 -17.12
C TRP A 318 -1.24 28.35 -17.24
N CYS A 319 -1.42 27.03 -17.24
CA CYS A 319 -2.67 26.25 -17.13
C CYS A 319 -2.36 24.73 -17.08
N CYS A 320 -1.23 24.33 -16.51
CA CYS A 320 -0.82 22.93 -16.31
C CYS A 320 -0.56 22.10 -17.58
N THR A 321 -0.16 22.72 -18.70
CA THR A 321 0.27 22.00 -19.90
C THR A 321 1.72 22.29 -20.24
N PHE A 322 2.47 21.22 -20.54
CA PHE A 322 3.86 21.28 -21.02
C PHE A 322 3.88 20.95 -22.51
N SER A 323 4.42 21.83 -23.33
CA SER A 323 4.80 21.47 -24.70
C SER A 323 6.25 20.99 -24.67
N ILE A 324 6.46 19.70 -24.90
CA ILE A 324 7.78 19.07 -24.89
C ILE A 324 8.20 18.84 -26.35
N GLY A 325 9.28 19.47 -26.79
CA GLY A 325 9.98 19.06 -28.00
C GLY A 325 10.89 17.88 -27.69
N VAL A 326 11.18 17.05 -28.70
CA VAL A 326 12.10 15.92 -28.55
C VAL A 326 13.30 16.14 -29.46
N SER A 327 14.50 15.95 -28.92
CA SER A 327 15.77 16.02 -29.63
C SER A 327 16.51 14.71 -29.44
N SER A 328 16.96 14.12 -30.55
CA SER A 328 17.94 13.03 -30.53
C SER A 328 19.35 13.62 -30.56
N SER A 329 20.16 13.25 -29.58
CA SER A 329 21.58 13.61 -29.52
C SER A 329 22.41 12.34 -29.47
N LEU A 330 23.46 12.26 -30.29
CA LEU A 330 24.45 11.19 -30.18
C LEU A 330 25.43 11.51 -29.06
N ILE A 331 25.51 10.64 -28.06
CA ILE A 331 26.50 10.75 -26.99
C ILE A 331 27.45 9.55 -26.98
N TYR A 332 28.65 9.75 -26.45
CA TYR A 332 29.63 8.69 -26.21
C TYR A 332 29.49 8.21 -24.76
N VAL A 333 29.15 6.94 -24.58
CA VAL A 333 29.06 6.31 -23.26
C VAL A 333 30.26 5.38 -23.08
N ALA A 334 31.00 5.55 -21.99
CA ALA A 334 32.13 4.71 -21.64
C ALA A 334 31.63 3.45 -20.89
N ILE A 335 31.92 2.27 -21.43
CA ILE A 335 31.51 0.96 -20.92
C ILE A 335 32.73 0.14 -20.54
N VAL A 336 32.68 -0.54 -19.40
CA VAL A 336 33.75 -1.43 -18.93
C VAL A 336 33.73 -2.76 -19.69
N GLN A 337 34.84 -3.18 -20.30
CA GLN A 337 34.96 -4.44 -21.06
C GLN A 337 36.21 -5.27 -20.71
N SER A 338 36.14 -6.58 -20.92
CA SER A 338 37.29 -7.48 -20.88
C SER A 338 38.32 -7.20 -21.99
N ALA A 339 39.59 -7.46 -21.69
CA ALA A 339 40.71 -7.25 -22.62
C ALA A 339 40.74 -8.25 -23.80
N SER A 340 39.95 -9.33 -23.74
CA SER A 340 39.97 -10.45 -24.70
C SER A 340 38.92 -10.36 -25.82
N SER A 341 38.19 -9.24 -25.96
CA SER A 341 37.27 -9.03 -27.09
C SER A 341 37.96 -8.29 -28.24
N GLU A 342 38.45 -9.02 -29.24
CA GLU A 342 38.91 -8.42 -30.50
C GLU A 342 37.79 -7.57 -31.14
N PRO A 343 38.09 -6.37 -31.65
CA PRO A 343 37.12 -5.57 -32.37
C PRO A 343 36.85 -6.20 -33.74
N ARG A 344 35.58 -6.49 -34.07
CA ARG A 344 35.21 -6.82 -35.45
C ARG A 344 35.39 -5.59 -36.33
N ASP A 345 36.13 -5.80 -37.40
CA ASP A 345 36.59 -4.84 -38.40
C ASP A 345 35.58 -3.77 -38.83
N LYS A 346 36.08 -2.53 -38.88
CA LYS A 346 35.58 -1.46 -39.73
C LYS A 346 36.23 -1.58 -41.11
N GLY A 347 35.42 -1.73 -42.16
CA GLY A 347 35.87 -1.50 -43.54
C GLY A 347 35.87 -0.01 -43.89
N GLN A 348 37.06 0.50 -44.25
CA GLN A 348 37.39 1.58 -45.22
C GLN A 348 36.67 2.93 -45.07
N GLY A 349 37.34 3.98 -44.55
CA GLY A 349 38.19 4.94 -45.30
C GLY A 349 37.58 6.33 -45.03
N SER A 350 38.27 7.45 -44.79
CA SER A 350 39.58 7.94 -45.20
C SER A 350 39.96 9.18 -44.34
N HIS A 351 41.27 9.40 -44.21
CA HIS A 351 41.99 10.65 -43.89
C HIS A 351 41.72 11.43 -42.58
N LEU A 352 42.76 11.39 -41.73
CA LEU A 352 43.09 12.35 -40.68
C LEU A 352 43.16 13.80 -41.22
N PHE A 353 42.47 14.72 -40.55
CA PHE A 353 42.97 16.07 -40.29
C PHE A 353 42.69 16.41 -38.82
N LEU A 354 43.74 16.85 -38.12
CA LEU A 354 43.67 17.47 -36.80
C LEU A 354 43.32 18.97 -36.96
N ILE A 355 42.94 19.57 -35.82
CA ILE A 355 42.76 21.01 -35.49
C ILE A 355 41.35 21.60 -35.82
N PRO A 356 40.88 22.67 -35.13
CA PRO A 356 40.24 22.73 -33.81
C PRO A 356 38.79 23.30 -33.88
N SER A 357 38.08 23.32 -32.74
CA SER A 357 36.98 24.25 -32.42
C SER A 357 36.06 24.71 -33.57
N LEU A 358 34.96 24.02 -33.82
CA LEU A 358 33.84 24.56 -34.61
C LEU A 358 32.50 24.21 -33.98
N LYS A 359 31.82 25.27 -33.52
CA LYS A 359 30.37 25.34 -33.32
C LYS A 359 29.67 24.72 -34.52
N LEU A 360 28.89 23.67 -34.30
CA LEU A 360 27.82 23.28 -35.23
C LEU A 360 26.48 23.46 -34.51
N LYS A 361 25.87 24.60 -34.84
CA LYS A 361 24.47 24.94 -34.66
C LYS A 361 23.67 23.98 -35.55
N GLY A 362 22.76 23.21 -34.99
CA GLY A 362 21.86 22.37 -35.79
C GLY A 362 21.14 21.26 -35.02
N GLU A 363 20.62 21.53 -33.82
CA GLU A 363 19.65 20.62 -33.19
C GLU A 363 18.27 20.94 -33.77
N SER A 364 17.74 20.06 -34.63
CA SER A 364 16.36 20.15 -35.08
C SER A 364 15.45 19.39 -34.12
N CYS A 365 14.76 20.12 -33.22
CA CYS A 365 13.67 19.57 -32.40
C CYS A 365 12.47 19.27 -33.31
N VAL A 366 12.01 18.01 -33.32
CA VAL A 366 10.85 17.58 -34.14
C VAL A 366 9.64 17.38 -33.23
N SER A 367 8.47 17.87 -33.66
CA SER A 367 7.18 17.61 -33.00
C SER A 367 6.56 16.33 -33.57
N SER A 368 6.41 15.27 -32.77
CA SER A 368 5.77 14.03 -33.21
C SER A 368 4.29 13.96 -32.79
N SER A 369 3.39 13.94 -33.77
CA SER A 369 2.02 13.44 -33.63
C SER A 369 2.00 11.94 -33.93
N HIS A 370 1.44 11.14 -33.02
CA HIS A 370 1.36 9.68 -33.12
C HIS A 370 0.42 9.24 -34.26
N SER A 371 0.87 8.30 -35.10
CA SER A 371 -0.01 7.49 -35.97
C SER A 371 0.44 6.02 -36.04
N GLN A 372 -0.53 5.16 -36.38
CA GLN A 372 -0.67 3.74 -36.08
C GLN A 372 0.27 2.80 -36.86
N ILE A 373 0.62 1.65 -36.25
CA ILE A 373 1.02 0.43 -36.97
C ILE A 373 0.39 -0.81 -36.30
N SER A 374 -0.31 -1.62 -37.09
CA SER A 374 -0.92 -2.92 -36.78
C SER A 374 -0.02 -4.10 -37.26
N PRO A 375 -0.30 -5.35 -36.83
CA PRO A 375 0.70 -6.40 -36.67
C PRO A 375 0.68 -7.47 -37.79
N LEU A 376 1.77 -8.24 -37.93
CA LEU A 376 1.73 -9.48 -38.71
C LEU A 376 2.81 -10.51 -38.29
N VAL A 377 2.35 -11.77 -38.30
CA VAL A 377 3.06 -13.07 -38.40
C VAL A 377 3.27 -13.89 -37.11
N SER A 378 2.35 -14.85 -36.95
CA SER A 378 2.49 -16.20 -36.35
C SER A 378 3.41 -17.10 -37.19
N GLU A 379 4.20 -18.04 -36.66
CA GLU A 379 3.76 -19.40 -36.28
C GLU A 379 4.92 -20.18 -35.62
N VAL A 380 4.55 -21.33 -35.03
CA VAL A 380 5.34 -22.46 -34.50
C VAL A 380 5.29 -22.55 -32.98
N LYS A 381 4.27 -23.25 -32.46
CA LYS A 381 4.33 -24.03 -31.20
C LYS A 381 3.03 -24.81 -30.97
N THR A 382 2.96 -26.01 -31.52
CA THR A 382 1.95 -27.02 -31.16
C THR A 382 2.64 -28.38 -31.06
N LEU A 383 3.40 -28.59 -29.98
CA LEU A 383 3.70 -29.95 -29.48
C LEU A 383 4.19 -30.01 -28.01
N THR A 384 4.39 -28.87 -27.34
CA THR A 384 4.92 -28.82 -25.96
C THR A 384 3.86 -28.63 -24.86
N MET A 385 2.56 -28.63 -25.20
CA MET A 385 1.49 -28.32 -24.23
C MET A 385 0.96 -29.50 -23.41
N VAL A 386 1.30 -30.75 -23.75
CA VAL A 386 0.65 -31.91 -23.09
C VAL A 386 1.44 -32.41 -21.87
N PHE A 387 2.75 -32.22 -21.81
CA PHE A 387 3.58 -32.70 -20.69
C PHE A 387 3.67 -31.71 -19.50
N CYS A 388 3.40 -30.43 -19.71
CA CYS A 388 3.51 -29.40 -18.65
C CYS A 388 2.28 -29.41 -17.70
N SER A 389 1.14 -29.92 -18.17
CA SER A 389 -0.14 -29.88 -17.45
C SER A 389 -0.22 -30.89 -16.29
N PHE A 390 0.50 -32.02 -16.39
CA PHE A 390 0.45 -33.08 -15.38
C PHE A 390 1.37 -32.85 -14.17
N LEU A 391 2.52 -32.19 -14.36
CA LEU A 391 3.42 -31.86 -13.24
C LEU A 391 2.87 -30.71 -12.38
N TRP A 392 2.11 -29.79 -12.97
CA TRP A 392 1.57 -28.62 -12.30
C TRP A 392 0.44 -28.97 -11.32
N LEU A 393 -0.36 -29.99 -11.63
CA LEU A 393 -1.44 -30.49 -10.77
C LEU A 393 -0.91 -31.16 -9.48
N LEU A 394 0.27 -31.77 -9.52
CA LEU A 394 0.86 -32.48 -8.37
C LEU A 394 1.46 -31.51 -7.34
N VAL A 395 2.01 -30.38 -7.81
CA VAL A 395 2.59 -29.32 -6.96
C VAL A 395 1.50 -28.48 -6.28
N LEU A 396 0.39 -28.22 -6.98
CA LEU A 396 -0.79 -27.53 -6.41
C LEU A 396 -1.45 -28.35 -5.29
N PHE A 397 -1.44 -29.67 -5.38
CA PHE A 397 -2.04 -30.55 -4.36
C PHE A 397 -1.25 -30.58 -3.05
N LEU A 398 0.08 -30.40 -3.11
CA LEU A 398 0.97 -30.42 -1.94
C LEU A 398 1.04 -29.06 -1.23
N LEU A 399 0.86 -27.95 -1.95
CA LEU A 399 0.82 -26.60 -1.37
C LEU A 399 -0.51 -26.26 -0.67
N HIS A 400 -1.58 -27.01 -0.95
CA HIS A 400 -2.90 -26.73 -0.38
C HIS A 400 -3.05 -27.17 1.09
N LYS A 401 -2.15 -28.02 1.61
CA LYS A 401 -2.26 -28.58 2.98
C LYS A 401 -1.59 -27.77 4.09
N THR A 402 -0.75 -26.78 3.79
CA THR A 402 0.08 -26.09 4.80
C THR A 402 -0.29 -24.62 5.09
N LEU A 403 -1.30 -24.06 4.42
CA LEU A 403 -1.63 -22.62 4.48
C LEU A 403 -3.09 -22.31 4.90
N LEU A 404 -3.69 -23.12 5.78
CA LEU A 404 -5.04 -22.87 6.30
C LEU A 404 -5.02 -22.34 7.75
N GLY A 405 -4.94 -21.02 7.84
CA GLY A 405 -5.12 -20.22 9.07
C GLY A 405 -3.86 -19.38 9.34
N HIS A 406 -3.74 -18.13 8.88
CA HIS A 406 -4.43 -16.98 9.49
C HIS A 406 -4.31 -15.69 8.61
N ALA A 407 -4.19 -15.80 7.28
CA ALA A 407 -4.04 -14.65 6.37
C ALA A 407 -5.21 -14.54 5.38
N TRP A 408 -6.32 -13.89 5.74
CA TRP A 408 -7.58 -14.02 4.98
C TRP A 408 -8.34 -12.71 4.76
N ALA A 409 -7.65 -11.66 4.29
CA ALA A 409 -8.33 -10.54 3.63
C ALA A 409 -7.51 -10.02 2.43
N VAL A 410 -6.22 -9.72 2.63
CA VAL A 410 -5.32 -9.23 1.56
C VAL A 410 -4.97 -10.33 0.54
N ASN A 411 -4.94 -11.58 0.97
CA ASN A 411 -4.53 -12.71 0.14
C ASN A 411 -5.60 -13.09 -0.89
N ASN A 412 -6.88 -12.82 -0.64
CA ASN A 412 -7.94 -13.26 -1.55
C ASN A 412 -7.97 -12.42 -2.84
N PHE A 413 -7.96 -11.09 -2.75
CA PHE A 413 -7.98 -10.23 -3.94
C PHE A 413 -6.69 -10.32 -4.79
N LEU A 414 -5.53 -10.57 -4.17
CA LEU A 414 -4.26 -10.73 -4.88
C LEU A 414 -4.08 -12.14 -5.49
N MET A 415 -4.70 -13.17 -4.90
CA MET A 415 -4.55 -14.56 -5.37
C MET A 415 -5.66 -15.00 -6.34
N THR A 416 -6.84 -14.36 -6.35
CA THR A 416 -7.93 -14.66 -7.30
C THR A 416 -8.18 -13.54 -8.32
N GLY A 417 -7.62 -12.34 -8.12
CA GLY A 417 -7.76 -11.23 -9.05
C GLY A 417 -6.94 -11.40 -10.35
N PRO A 418 -7.34 -10.78 -11.47
CA PRO A 418 -6.58 -10.82 -12.71
C PRO A 418 -5.21 -10.13 -12.56
N LYS A 419 -4.12 -10.85 -12.86
CA LYS A 419 -2.72 -10.39 -12.75
C LYS A 419 -2.42 -9.07 -13.49
N ALA A 420 -3.25 -8.67 -14.45
CA ALA A 420 -3.08 -7.46 -15.25
C ALA A 420 -3.43 -6.15 -14.52
N TYR A 421 -4.05 -6.21 -13.33
CA TYR A 421 -4.65 -5.03 -12.70
C TYR A 421 -4.16 -4.72 -11.28
N LEU A 422 -2.99 -5.25 -10.89
CA LEU A 422 -2.40 -5.11 -9.55
C LEU A 422 -2.33 -3.65 -9.04
N THR A 423 -2.18 -2.67 -9.94
CA THR A 423 -2.15 -1.24 -9.63
C THR A 423 -3.40 -0.76 -8.87
N TYR A 424 -4.57 -1.39 -9.10
CA TYR A 424 -5.83 -0.99 -8.48
C TYR A 424 -6.14 -1.73 -7.19
N ALA A 425 -5.32 -2.72 -6.79
CA ALA A 425 -5.60 -3.60 -5.66
C ALA A 425 -5.74 -2.82 -4.33
N SER A 426 -4.93 -1.78 -4.13
CA SER A 426 -5.02 -0.91 -2.94
C SER A 426 -6.38 -0.19 -2.88
N SER A 427 -6.79 0.45 -3.98
CA SER A 427 -8.08 1.15 -4.07
C SER A 427 -9.28 0.19 -3.93
N VAL A 428 -9.15 -1.04 -4.42
CA VAL A 428 -10.16 -2.10 -4.21
C VAL A 428 -10.27 -2.45 -2.73
N GLN A 429 -9.15 -2.65 -2.03
CA GLN A 429 -9.16 -2.96 -0.61
C GLN A 429 -9.80 -1.82 0.20
N VAL A 430 -9.38 -0.58 -0.04
CA VAL A 430 -9.97 0.60 0.62
C VAL A 430 -11.47 0.67 0.35
N GLY A 431 -11.90 0.45 -0.89
CA GLY A 431 -13.32 0.48 -1.24
C GLY A 431 -14.14 -0.61 -0.56
N ALA A 432 -13.62 -1.84 -0.46
CA ALA A 432 -14.28 -2.91 0.28
C ALA A 432 -14.39 -2.57 1.78
N GLN A 433 -13.34 -1.98 2.37
CA GLN A 433 -13.34 -1.55 3.76
C GLN A 433 -14.33 -0.40 4.01
N SER A 434 -14.40 0.60 3.12
CA SER A 434 -15.40 1.67 3.19
C SER A 434 -16.82 1.09 3.12
N GLY A 435 -17.05 0.07 2.30
CA GLY A 435 -18.29 -0.69 2.26
C GLY A 435 -18.69 -1.30 3.61
N ILE A 436 -17.75 -1.97 4.28
CA ILE A 436 -17.99 -2.56 5.61
C ILE A 436 -18.15 -1.51 6.71
N GLN A 437 -17.44 -0.38 6.62
CA GLN A 437 -17.63 0.72 7.55
C GLN A 437 -19.05 1.31 7.44
N GLU A 438 -19.55 1.48 6.22
CA GLU A 438 -20.93 1.91 5.99
C GLU A 438 -21.94 0.84 6.42
N CYS A 439 -21.64 -0.45 6.25
CA CYS A 439 -22.44 -1.54 6.79
C CYS A 439 -22.58 -1.47 8.32
N LYS A 440 -21.47 -1.27 9.04
CA LYS A 440 -21.49 -1.04 10.50
C LYS A 440 -22.32 0.17 10.89
N HIS A 441 -22.25 1.24 10.10
CA HIS A 441 -23.05 2.42 10.32
C HIS A 441 -24.55 2.13 10.15
N GLN A 442 -24.96 1.52 9.04
CA GLN A 442 -26.36 1.21 8.74
C GLN A 442 -26.99 0.24 9.76
N PHE A 443 -26.19 -0.70 10.27
CA PHE A 443 -26.65 -1.75 11.20
C PHE A 443 -26.28 -1.49 12.66
N ALA A 444 -25.75 -0.29 13.01
CA ALA A 444 -25.28 0.02 14.36
C ALA A 444 -26.32 -0.26 15.45
N TRP A 445 -27.59 -0.02 15.13
CA TRP A 445 -28.74 -0.16 16.03
C TRP A 445 -29.61 -1.40 15.76
N ASP A 446 -29.16 -2.32 14.92
CA ASP A 446 -29.84 -3.57 14.62
C ASP A 446 -29.25 -4.75 15.39
N ARG A 447 -30.02 -5.83 15.59
CA ARG A 447 -29.58 -6.98 16.41
C ARG A 447 -28.29 -7.60 15.87
N TRP A 448 -28.12 -7.59 14.55
CA TRP A 448 -26.85 -7.80 13.87
C TRP A 448 -26.24 -6.45 13.50
N ASN A 449 -24.97 -6.22 13.87
CA ASN A 449 -24.30 -4.92 13.77
C ASN A 449 -23.11 -4.90 12.80
N CYS A 450 -23.12 -5.78 11.80
CA CYS A 450 -22.04 -5.95 10.83
C CYS A 450 -20.65 -6.19 11.50
N PRO A 451 -20.46 -7.35 12.16
CA PRO A 451 -19.21 -7.67 12.85
C PRO A 451 -18.03 -7.77 11.87
N GLU A 452 -16.79 -7.62 12.36
CA GLU A 452 -15.57 -7.71 11.52
C GLU A 452 -15.43 -9.05 10.77
N SER A 453 -16.02 -10.12 11.31
CA SER A 453 -16.09 -11.42 10.64
C SER A 453 -16.87 -11.37 9.31
N ALA A 454 -17.74 -10.37 9.11
CA ALA A 454 -18.46 -10.14 7.86
C ALA A 454 -17.56 -9.65 6.71
N LEU A 455 -16.36 -9.12 7.00
CA LEU A 455 -15.38 -8.72 5.96
C LEU A 455 -14.77 -9.93 5.23
N GLN A 456 -14.87 -11.15 5.80
CA GLN A 456 -14.37 -12.38 5.18
C GLN A 456 -15.30 -12.87 4.05
N LEU A 457 -15.34 -12.13 2.94
CA LEU A 457 -16.21 -12.37 1.77
C LEU A 457 -16.03 -13.74 1.08
N SER A 458 -15.12 -14.63 1.50
CA SER A 458 -14.91 -15.91 0.81
C SER A 458 -14.34 -17.09 1.63
N THR A 459 -14.18 -17.01 2.96
CA THR A 459 -13.60 -18.17 3.69
C THR A 459 -14.64 -19.21 4.10
N HIS A 460 -14.38 -20.45 3.67
CA HIS A 460 -15.10 -21.71 3.89
C HIS A 460 -15.54 -22.07 5.33
N LYS A 461 -15.36 -21.20 6.33
CA LYS A 461 -15.73 -21.46 7.74
C LYS A 461 -16.44 -20.31 8.47
N GLY A 462 -16.62 -19.13 7.87
CA GLY A 462 -17.16 -17.95 8.58
C GLY A 462 -18.63 -17.64 8.30
N LEU A 463 -19.01 -17.52 7.02
CA LEU A 463 -20.36 -17.13 6.59
C LEU A 463 -20.85 -18.08 5.49
N ARG A 464 -21.11 -19.35 5.85
CA ARG A 464 -21.80 -20.28 4.95
C ARG A 464 -23.29 -19.96 4.77
N SER A 465 -23.81 -19.05 5.59
CA SER A 465 -25.23 -18.74 5.61
C SER A 465 -25.54 -17.65 4.59
N ALA A 466 -26.50 -17.93 3.72
CA ALA A 466 -26.96 -17.01 2.70
C ALA A 466 -28.19 -16.24 3.21
N THR A 467 -27.99 -15.43 4.26
CA THR A 467 -29.05 -14.65 4.91
C THR A 467 -29.22 -13.26 4.29
N SER A 468 -30.28 -12.57 4.68
CA SER A 468 -30.52 -11.18 4.27
C SER A 468 -29.33 -10.26 4.58
N GLU A 469 -28.71 -10.39 5.76
CA GLU A 469 -27.58 -9.53 6.14
C GLU A 469 -26.36 -9.77 5.25
N THR A 470 -26.12 -11.02 4.85
CA THR A 470 -25.04 -11.35 3.92
C THR A 470 -25.28 -10.76 2.52
N SER A 471 -26.55 -10.73 2.07
CA SER A 471 -26.91 -10.10 0.79
C SER A 471 -26.52 -8.62 0.75
N PHE A 472 -26.73 -7.90 1.86
CA PHE A 472 -26.33 -6.50 1.99
C PHE A 472 -24.81 -6.34 2.02
N VAL A 473 -24.09 -7.20 2.75
CA VAL A 473 -22.61 -7.18 2.82
C VAL A 473 -21.97 -7.32 1.43
N HIS A 474 -22.46 -8.27 0.62
CA HIS A 474 -22.00 -8.45 -0.75
C HIS A 474 -22.28 -7.20 -1.61
N ALA A 475 -23.51 -6.68 -1.54
CA ALA A 475 -23.91 -5.50 -2.30
C ALA A 475 -23.10 -4.23 -1.92
N ILE A 476 -22.97 -3.93 -0.62
CA ILE A 476 -22.26 -2.72 -0.16
C ILE A 476 -20.74 -2.82 -0.40
N SER A 477 -20.17 -4.03 -0.36
CA SER A 477 -18.76 -4.24 -0.67
C SER A 477 -18.49 -4.03 -2.15
N ALA A 478 -19.32 -4.59 -3.04
CA ALA A 478 -19.21 -4.37 -4.49
C ALA A 478 -19.43 -2.89 -4.87
N ALA A 479 -20.38 -2.23 -4.20
CA ALA A 479 -20.64 -0.81 -4.33
C ALA A 479 -19.44 0.04 -3.86
N GLY A 480 -18.84 -0.28 -2.70
CA GLY A 480 -17.70 0.43 -2.14
C GLY A 480 -16.44 0.36 -3.02
N VAL A 481 -16.17 -0.82 -3.60
CA VAL A 481 -15.09 -1.00 -4.58
C VAL A 481 -15.33 -0.15 -5.83
N MET A 482 -16.53 -0.22 -6.40
CA MET A 482 -16.90 0.58 -7.59
C MET A 482 -16.82 2.08 -7.31
N TYR A 483 -17.32 2.51 -6.15
CA TYR A 483 -17.31 3.90 -5.71
C TYR A 483 -15.89 4.47 -5.61
N THR A 484 -15.02 3.76 -4.89
CA THR A 484 -13.65 4.21 -4.61
C THR A 484 -12.80 4.24 -5.88
N LEU A 485 -12.91 3.22 -6.72
CA LEU A 485 -12.21 3.19 -8.00
C LEU A 485 -12.66 4.30 -8.94
N THR A 486 -13.97 4.55 -9.02
CA THR A 486 -14.50 5.63 -9.85
C THR A 486 -14.05 6.99 -9.33
N ARG A 487 -14.10 7.21 -8.00
CA ARG A 487 -13.71 8.48 -7.38
C ARG A 487 -12.22 8.78 -7.57
N ASN A 488 -11.34 7.82 -7.26
CA ASN A 488 -9.90 7.99 -7.42
C ASN A 488 -9.53 8.21 -8.90
N CYS A 489 -10.28 7.58 -9.81
CA CYS A 489 -10.12 7.79 -11.24
C CYS A 489 -10.44 9.23 -11.67
N SER A 490 -11.55 9.79 -11.19
CA SER A 490 -11.95 11.17 -11.49
C SER A 490 -11.07 12.22 -10.84
N LEU A 491 -10.45 11.90 -9.71
CA LEU A 491 -9.45 12.75 -9.03
C LEU A 491 -8.08 12.73 -9.73
N GLY A 492 -7.81 11.75 -10.59
CA GLY A 492 -6.51 11.57 -11.22
C GLY A 492 -5.50 10.81 -10.35
N ASP A 493 -5.95 10.13 -9.29
CA ASP A 493 -5.10 9.32 -8.40
C ASP A 493 -4.74 7.95 -9.02
N LEU A 494 -5.42 7.57 -10.10
CA LEU A 494 -5.21 6.31 -10.81
C LEU A 494 -4.78 6.55 -12.25
N ASP A 495 -3.68 5.93 -12.65
CA ASP A 495 -3.19 5.94 -14.03
C ASP A 495 -4.11 5.12 -14.96
N ASN A 496 -4.16 5.49 -16.24
CA ASN A 496 -4.89 4.78 -17.31
C ASN A 496 -6.42 4.78 -17.17
N CYS A 497 -6.97 5.70 -16.42
CA CYS A 497 -8.39 5.98 -16.39
C CYS A 497 -8.61 7.50 -16.22
N GLY A 498 -9.83 7.98 -16.44
CA GLY A 498 -10.16 9.39 -16.23
C GLY A 498 -11.67 9.64 -16.30
N CYS A 499 -12.03 10.92 -16.27
CA CYS A 499 -13.41 11.38 -16.36
C CYS A 499 -14.11 10.88 -17.63
N ASP A 500 -15.41 10.62 -17.55
CA ASP A 500 -16.26 10.41 -18.72
C ASP A 500 -16.47 11.76 -19.44
N GLY A 501 -15.82 11.91 -20.60
CA GLY A 501 -15.94 13.07 -21.47
C GLY A 501 -16.96 12.90 -22.60
N SER A 502 -17.69 11.78 -22.67
CA SER A 502 -18.54 11.42 -23.83
C SER A 502 -19.61 12.47 -24.16
N ARG A 503 -20.09 13.21 -23.16
CA ARG A 503 -21.13 14.23 -23.30
C ARG A 503 -20.59 15.66 -23.30
N ASN A 504 -19.29 15.87 -23.07
CA ASN A 504 -18.74 17.22 -22.90
C ASN A 504 -19.00 18.09 -24.14
N GLY A 505 -19.48 19.31 -23.90
CA GLY A 505 -19.85 20.27 -24.95
C GLY A 505 -21.27 20.09 -25.53
N GLN A 506 -22.00 19.03 -25.17
CA GLN A 506 -23.37 18.82 -25.64
C GLN A 506 -24.37 19.64 -24.81
N ILE A 507 -25.47 20.05 -25.45
CA ILE A 507 -26.58 20.75 -24.78
C ILE A 507 -27.37 19.71 -23.97
N GLY A 508 -27.36 19.85 -22.64
CA GLY A 508 -28.07 18.94 -21.75
C GLY A 508 -29.55 19.26 -21.57
N GLY A 509 -29.96 20.49 -21.90
CA GLY A 509 -31.33 20.97 -21.84
C GLY A 509 -31.41 22.48 -22.06
N ARG A 510 -32.55 23.11 -21.77
CA ARG A 510 -32.68 24.58 -21.86
C ARG A 510 -31.77 25.26 -20.82
N GLY A 511 -30.79 26.03 -21.28
CA GLY A 511 -29.94 26.89 -20.45
C GLY A 511 -28.74 26.20 -19.79
N TRP A 512 -28.34 24.99 -20.21
CA TRP A 512 -27.14 24.35 -19.66
C TRP A 512 -26.40 23.41 -20.62
N LEU A 513 -25.09 23.26 -20.37
CA LEU A 513 -24.16 22.46 -21.16
C LEU A 513 -23.53 21.37 -20.31
N TRP A 514 -23.23 20.22 -20.92
CA TRP A 514 -22.40 19.20 -20.30
C TRP A 514 -20.93 19.65 -20.31
N GLY A 515 -20.25 19.52 -19.18
CA GLY A 515 -18.82 19.84 -19.06
C GLY A 515 -18.28 19.48 -17.69
N GLY A 516 -17.00 19.77 -17.42
CA GLY A 516 -16.33 19.34 -16.20
C GLY A 516 -15.89 17.87 -16.25
N CYS A 517 -15.76 17.25 -15.07
CA CYS A 517 -15.37 15.85 -14.92
C CYS A 517 -16.59 15.03 -14.50
N SER A 518 -17.17 14.26 -15.42
CA SER A 518 -18.19 13.27 -15.03
C SER A 518 -17.52 11.99 -14.56
N ASP A 519 -18.01 11.44 -13.44
CA ASP A 519 -17.48 10.21 -12.86
C ASP A 519 -17.66 9.00 -13.79
N ASN A 520 -16.57 8.29 -14.09
CA ASN A 520 -16.56 7.17 -15.03
C ASN A 520 -17.01 5.85 -14.39
N LEU A 521 -18.32 5.65 -14.30
CA LEU A 521 -18.91 4.46 -13.70
C LEU A 521 -18.57 3.17 -14.44
N ASP A 522 -18.41 3.21 -15.77
CA ASP A 522 -18.16 2.01 -16.57
C ASP A 522 -16.79 1.41 -16.23
N PHE A 523 -15.80 2.26 -15.98
CA PHE A 523 -14.51 1.85 -15.45
C PHE A 523 -14.66 1.21 -14.07
N GLY A 524 -15.27 1.91 -13.12
CA GLY A 524 -15.40 1.41 -11.74
C GLY A 524 -16.21 0.12 -11.63
N GLU A 525 -17.27 -0.02 -12.43
CA GLU A 525 -18.10 -1.22 -12.49
C GLU A 525 -17.31 -2.41 -13.03
N ARG A 526 -16.62 -2.23 -14.17
CA ARG A 526 -15.82 -3.29 -14.79
C ARG A 526 -14.74 -3.79 -13.83
N MET A 527 -14.07 -2.86 -13.15
CA MET A 527 -13.03 -3.22 -12.19
C MET A 527 -13.61 -3.88 -10.93
N SER A 528 -14.73 -3.37 -10.40
CA SER A 528 -15.44 -4.01 -9.27
C SER A 528 -15.86 -5.44 -9.60
N LYS A 529 -16.41 -5.69 -10.80
CA LYS A 529 -16.71 -7.04 -11.32
C LYS A 529 -15.47 -7.93 -11.31
N GLN A 530 -14.37 -7.47 -11.89
CA GLN A 530 -13.13 -8.27 -11.98
C GLN A 530 -12.53 -8.65 -10.63
N TYR A 531 -12.73 -7.84 -9.59
CA TYR A 531 -12.16 -8.09 -8.27
C TYR A 531 -13.12 -8.80 -7.32
N VAL A 532 -14.36 -8.34 -7.23
CA VAL A 532 -15.33 -8.84 -6.24
C VAL A 532 -15.99 -10.11 -6.73
N ASP A 533 -16.36 -10.20 -8.01
CA ASP A 533 -17.00 -11.42 -8.54
C ASP A 533 -15.99 -12.56 -8.67
N ALA A 534 -14.69 -12.26 -8.85
CA ALA A 534 -13.62 -13.25 -8.85
C ALA A 534 -13.39 -13.93 -7.48
N LEU A 535 -13.95 -13.39 -6.39
CA LEU A 535 -13.96 -14.05 -5.09
C LEU A 535 -14.98 -15.21 -5.03
N GLU A 536 -15.98 -15.22 -5.90
CA GLU A 536 -17.03 -16.23 -5.96
C GLU A 536 -16.61 -17.39 -6.88
N THR A 537 -15.87 -18.36 -6.32
CA THR A 537 -15.38 -19.53 -7.08
C THR A 537 -16.38 -20.69 -7.17
N GLY A 538 -17.51 -20.59 -6.48
CA GLY A 538 -18.55 -21.63 -6.44
C GLY A 538 -19.47 -21.62 -7.67
N GLN A 539 -20.08 -22.77 -7.99
CA GLN A 539 -21.17 -22.89 -8.97
C GLN A 539 -22.49 -23.31 -8.31
N ASP A 540 -22.58 -23.14 -6.99
CA ASP A 540 -23.77 -23.39 -6.18
C ASP A 540 -24.75 -22.22 -6.24
N SER A 541 -26.00 -22.44 -5.80
CA SER A 541 -27.03 -21.40 -5.72
C SER A 541 -26.56 -20.19 -4.91
N ARG A 542 -25.75 -20.42 -3.86
CA ARG A 542 -25.17 -19.36 -3.03
C ARG A 542 -24.25 -18.43 -3.84
N ALA A 543 -23.32 -18.98 -4.62
CA ALA A 543 -22.45 -18.16 -5.46
C ALA A 543 -23.27 -17.33 -6.47
N ALA A 544 -24.32 -17.91 -7.05
CA ALA A 544 -25.18 -17.19 -7.97
C ALA A 544 -25.96 -16.04 -7.30
N VAL A 545 -26.45 -16.25 -6.07
CA VAL A 545 -27.07 -15.21 -5.24
C VAL A 545 -26.06 -14.12 -4.87
N ASN A 546 -24.84 -14.48 -4.49
CA ASN A 546 -23.78 -13.51 -4.17
C ASN A 546 -23.45 -12.63 -5.38
N LEU A 547 -23.31 -13.22 -6.58
CA LEU A 547 -23.07 -12.48 -7.82
C LEU A 547 -24.22 -11.52 -8.17
N HIS A 548 -25.47 -11.95 -7.98
CA HIS A 548 -26.65 -11.08 -8.15
C HIS A 548 -26.61 -9.89 -7.18
N ASN A 549 -26.33 -10.14 -5.90
CA ASN A 549 -26.26 -9.09 -4.88
C ASN A 549 -25.09 -8.12 -5.13
N ASN A 550 -23.94 -8.61 -5.57
CA ASN A 550 -22.83 -7.77 -6.00
C ASN A 550 -23.26 -6.82 -7.14
N GLU A 551 -24.04 -7.32 -8.10
CA GLU A 551 -24.57 -6.51 -9.20
C GLU A 551 -25.59 -5.47 -8.72
N ALA A 552 -26.51 -5.86 -7.83
CA ALA A 552 -27.44 -4.93 -7.21
C ALA A 552 -26.71 -3.78 -6.49
N GLY A 553 -25.59 -4.09 -5.81
CA GLY A 553 -24.68 -3.12 -5.21
C GLY A 553 -24.10 -2.12 -6.22
N ARG A 554 -23.56 -2.62 -7.33
CA ARG A 554 -23.01 -1.77 -8.41
C ARG A 554 -24.10 -0.91 -9.04
N LEU A 555 -25.30 -1.45 -9.25
CA LEU A 555 -26.45 -0.72 -9.77
C LEU A 555 -26.94 0.36 -8.80
N ALA A 556 -26.81 0.15 -7.48
CA ALA A 556 -27.12 1.18 -6.49
C ALA A 556 -26.22 2.42 -6.64
N VAL A 557 -24.93 2.23 -6.94
CA VAL A 557 -24.01 3.34 -7.24
C VAL A 557 -24.48 4.12 -8.47
N LYS A 558 -24.92 3.40 -9.53
CA LYS A 558 -25.45 4.04 -10.75
C LYS A 558 -26.76 4.79 -10.48
N ALA A 559 -27.67 4.17 -9.74
CA ALA A 559 -29.01 4.70 -9.46
C ALA A 559 -28.98 5.94 -8.57
N THR A 560 -27.96 6.07 -7.72
CA THR A 560 -27.83 7.19 -6.78
C THR A 560 -26.98 8.34 -7.33
N MET A 561 -26.41 8.27 -8.54
CA MET A 561 -25.66 9.38 -9.12
C MET A 561 -26.49 10.67 -9.20
N LYS A 562 -25.83 11.80 -8.97
CA LYS A 562 -26.46 13.14 -9.04
C LYS A 562 -25.83 13.96 -10.15
N ARG A 563 -26.65 14.76 -10.82
CA ARG A 563 -26.18 15.79 -11.75
C ARG A 563 -25.84 17.04 -10.95
N ILE A 564 -24.58 17.43 -10.93
CA ILE A 564 -24.09 18.64 -10.28
C ILE A 564 -23.89 19.70 -11.35
N CYS A 565 -24.26 20.95 -11.04
CA CYS A 565 -24.20 22.07 -11.97
C CYS A 565 -23.48 23.25 -11.33
N ARG A 566 -22.68 23.95 -12.13
CA ARG A 566 -22.06 25.23 -11.79
C ARG A 566 -22.63 26.32 -12.66
N CYS A 567 -23.10 27.39 -12.04
CA CYS A 567 -23.61 28.56 -12.73
C CYS A 567 -22.48 29.49 -13.15
N HIS A 568 -22.60 29.98 -14.38
CA HIS A 568 -21.69 30.91 -15.04
C HIS A 568 -22.53 32.06 -15.62
N GLY A 569 -22.60 33.16 -14.89
CA GLY A 569 -23.30 34.37 -15.32
C GLY A 569 -22.78 35.59 -14.56
N MET A 570 -23.11 36.79 -15.07
CA MET A 570 -22.71 38.04 -14.42
C MET A 570 -23.25 38.04 -12.98
N SER A 571 -22.36 38.25 -12.01
CA SER A 571 -22.65 38.19 -10.56
C SER A 571 -23.19 36.84 -10.07
N GLU A 572 -22.62 35.71 -10.53
CA GLU A 572 -23.05 34.34 -10.18
C GLU A 572 -24.49 33.98 -10.60
N SER A 573 -25.07 34.71 -11.56
CA SER A 573 -26.36 34.33 -12.14
C SER A 573 -26.30 33.01 -12.92
N CYS A 574 -27.36 32.22 -12.89
CA CYS A 574 -27.47 30.92 -13.59
C CYS A 574 -27.99 31.04 -15.03
N SER A 575 -27.61 32.09 -15.76
CA SER A 575 -28.02 32.31 -17.15
C SER A 575 -27.41 31.28 -18.10
N VAL A 576 -26.17 30.86 -17.83
CA VAL A 576 -25.54 29.67 -18.39
C VAL A 576 -25.06 28.83 -17.20
N GLN A 577 -25.20 27.51 -17.28
CA GLN A 577 -24.63 26.61 -16.28
C GLN A 577 -24.00 25.39 -16.97
N THR A 578 -22.97 24.85 -16.35
CA THR A 578 -22.24 23.67 -16.81
C THR A 578 -22.47 22.54 -15.81
N CYS A 579 -22.88 21.36 -16.27
CA CYS A 579 -23.18 20.24 -15.39
C CYS A 579 -22.39 18.98 -15.75
N TRP A 580 -22.12 18.15 -14.74
CA TRP A 580 -21.51 16.83 -14.83
C TRP A 580 -22.26 15.82 -13.96
N MET A 581 -22.07 14.53 -14.23
CA MET A 581 -22.55 13.47 -13.34
C MET A 581 -21.51 13.21 -12.26
N GLN A 582 -21.94 13.23 -11.00
CA GLN A 582 -21.09 12.97 -9.85
C GLN A 582 -21.69 11.86 -8.99
N LEU A 583 -20.82 11.03 -8.43
CA LEU A 583 -21.14 10.07 -7.39
C LEU A 583 -21.78 10.80 -6.21
N SER A 584 -22.88 10.23 -5.69
CA SER A 584 -23.44 10.70 -4.42
C SER A 584 -22.51 10.42 -3.25
N ASP A 585 -22.79 10.99 -2.09
CA ASP A 585 -22.09 10.56 -0.88
C ASP A 585 -22.33 9.07 -0.64
N PHE A 586 -21.31 8.36 -0.17
CA PHE A 586 -21.40 6.91 0.03
C PHE A 586 -22.50 6.52 1.03
N ARG A 587 -22.85 7.45 1.94
CA ARG A 587 -24.00 7.33 2.85
C ARG A 587 -25.33 7.19 2.10
N ASP A 588 -25.53 7.91 1.00
CA ASP A 588 -26.76 7.81 0.21
C ASP A 588 -26.88 6.44 -0.47
N ILE A 589 -25.76 5.87 -0.92
CA ILE A 589 -25.69 4.51 -1.45
C ILE A 589 -26.02 3.49 -0.34
N GLY A 590 -25.45 3.67 0.85
CA GLY A 590 -25.75 2.86 2.03
C GLY A 590 -27.24 2.90 2.41
N ASN A 591 -27.83 4.08 2.45
CA ASN A 591 -29.26 4.27 2.72
C ASN A 591 -30.14 3.60 1.65
N TYR A 592 -29.79 3.77 0.37
CA TYR A 592 -30.49 3.13 -0.74
C TYR A 592 -30.47 1.59 -0.61
N LEU A 593 -29.28 1.02 -0.38
CA LEU A 593 -29.13 -0.42 -0.19
C LEU A 593 -29.81 -0.92 1.08
N LYS A 594 -29.91 -0.09 2.14
CA LYS A 594 -30.59 -0.47 3.38
C LYS A 594 -32.09 -0.63 3.15
N ILE A 595 -32.69 0.24 2.33
CA ILE A 595 -34.09 0.09 1.89
C ILE A 595 -34.26 -1.20 1.08
N LYS A 596 -33.33 -1.51 0.17
CA LYS A 596 -33.34 -2.76 -0.61
C LYS A 596 -33.19 -4.01 0.26
N HIS A 597 -32.39 -3.93 1.32
CA HIS A 597 -32.25 -5.01 2.29
C HIS A 597 -33.57 -5.26 3.04
N ASP A 598 -34.26 -4.21 3.46
CA ASP A 598 -35.53 -4.36 4.19
C ASP A 598 -36.66 -4.90 3.30
N GLN A 599 -36.48 -4.85 1.97
CA GLN A 599 -37.37 -5.40 0.94
C GLN A 599 -36.83 -6.71 0.32
N ALA A 600 -35.73 -7.25 0.85
CA ALA A 600 -35.04 -8.38 0.25
C ALA A 600 -35.93 -9.63 0.22
N GLN A 601 -35.82 -10.41 -0.87
CA GLN A 601 -36.68 -11.56 -1.10
C GLN A 601 -35.93 -12.87 -0.85
N LYS A 602 -36.59 -13.80 -0.15
CA LYS A 602 -36.10 -15.16 0.01
C LYS A 602 -36.38 -15.95 -1.25
N LEU A 603 -35.34 -16.52 -1.86
CA LEU A 603 -35.47 -17.35 -3.04
C LEU A 603 -35.63 -18.82 -2.63
N GLU A 604 -36.80 -19.40 -2.92
CA GLU A 604 -37.04 -20.83 -2.72
C GLU A 604 -36.55 -21.64 -3.92
N MET A 605 -35.46 -22.39 -3.74
CA MET A 605 -34.88 -23.22 -4.80
C MET A 605 -35.44 -24.64 -4.74
N ASP A 606 -36.00 -25.11 -5.86
CA ASP A 606 -36.63 -26.43 -5.94
C ASP A 606 -35.57 -27.55 -6.04
N LYS A 607 -35.22 -28.14 -4.88
CA LYS A 607 -34.10 -29.11 -4.71
C LYS A 607 -34.19 -30.33 -5.63
N ARG A 608 -35.39 -30.65 -6.14
CA ARG A 608 -35.61 -31.80 -7.04
C ARG A 608 -35.07 -31.58 -8.45
N ARG A 609 -35.08 -30.33 -8.96
CA ARG A 609 -34.51 -29.98 -10.27
C ARG A 609 -32.97 -30.00 -10.25
N MET A 610 -32.36 -29.69 -9.10
CA MET A 610 -30.89 -29.63 -8.95
C MET A 610 -30.18 -31.00 -8.88
N ARG A 611 -30.92 -32.08 -8.61
CA ARG A 611 -30.38 -33.44 -8.46
C ARG A 611 -30.29 -34.23 -9.78
N SER A 612 -30.82 -33.67 -10.88
CA SER A 612 -30.87 -34.34 -12.18
C SER A 612 -29.63 -34.02 -13.02
N GLY A 613 -28.57 -34.81 -12.82
CA GLY A 613 -27.70 -35.30 -13.90
C GLY A 613 -26.64 -34.40 -14.54
N ASN A 614 -26.89 -33.14 -14.91
CA ASN A 614 -25.95 -32.36 -15.74
C ASN A 614 -25.78 -30.89 -15.30
N SER A 615 -24.53 -30.39 -15.30
CA SER A 615 -24.20 -29.00 -14.93
C SER A 615 -24.84 -27.91 -15.81
N ALA A 616 -25.32 -28.25 -17.00
CA ALA A 616 -25.99 -27.32 -17.91
C ALA A 616 -27.46 -27.06 -17.50
N ASP A 617 -28.20 -28.10 -17.10
CA ASP A 617 -29.60 -27.98 -16.67
C ASP A 617 -29.73 -27.20 -15.37
N ASN A 618 -28.76 -27.37 -14.46
CA ASN A 618 -28.67 -26.59 -13.22
C ASN A 618 -28.44 -25.09 -13.48
N ARG A 619 -27.67 -24.72 -14.52
CA ARG A 619 -27.47 -23.31 -14.90
C ARG A 619 -28.73 -22.70 -15.53
N GLY A 620 -29.46 -23.46 -16.34
CA GLY A 620 -30.74 -23.04 -16.91
C GLY A 620 -31.80 -22.77 -15.84
N ALA A 621 -31.99 -23.70 -14.90
CA ALA A 621 -32.96 -23.53 -13.81
C ALA A 621 -32.64 -22.34 -12.88
N ILE A 622 -31.36 -22.05 -12.67
CA ILE A 622 -30.90 -20.88 -11.90
C ILE A 622 -31.17 -19.58 -12.68
N ALA A 623 -30.84 -19.55 -13.98
CA ALA A 623 -31.09 -18.39 -14.83
C ALA A 623 -32.60 -18.07 -14.95
N ASP A 624 -33.45 -19.09 -15.07
CA ASP A 624 -34.90 -18.94 -15.08
C ASP A 624 -35.43 -18.38 -13.75
N ALA A 625 -34.89 -18.84 -12.61
CA ALA A 625 -35.27 -18.34 -11.29
C ALA A 625 -34.90 -16.86 -11.08
N PHE A 626 -33.80 -16.38 -11.66
CA PHE A 626 -33.42 -14.97 -11.62
C PHE A 626 -34.12 -14.10 -12.66
N SER A 627 -34.69 -14.68 -13.72
CA SER A 627 -35.32 -13.92 -14.81
C SER A 627 -36.53 -13.09 -14.36
N SER A 628 -37.19 -13.50 -13.28
CA SER A 628 -38.34 -12.80 -12.67
C SER A 628 -37.94 -11.77 -11.61
N ILE A 629 -36.66 -11.70 -11.23
CA ILE A 629 -36.16 -10.86 -10.15
C ILE A 629 -35.43 -9.65 -10.75
N ALA A 630 -35.81 -8.45 -10.34
CA ALA A 630 -35.13 -7.25 -10.78
C ALA A 630 -33.68 -7.22 -10.27
N ARG A 631 -32.74 -6.82 -11.14
CA ARG A 631 -31.30 -6.77 -10.84
C ARG A 631 -30.92 -5.80 -9.71
N THR A 632 -31.82 -4.89 -9.34
CA THR A 632 -31.64 -3.91 -8.24
C THR A 632 -32.12 -4.42 -6.88
N GLU A 633 -32.76 -5.59 -6.82
CA GLU A 633 -33.27 -6.16 -5.57
C GLU A 633 -32.24 -7.09 -4.93
N LEU A 634 -32.19 -7.08 -3.61
CA LEU A 634 -31.39 -8.03 -2.84
C LEU A 634 -32.16 -9.32 -2.58
N ILE A 635 -31.43 -10.42 -2.57
CA ILE A 635 -32.00 -11.75 -2.42
C ILE A 635 -31.14 -12.63 -1.51
N TYR A 636 -31.78 -13.59 -0.86
CA TYR A 636 -31.14 -14.52 0.07
C TYR A 636 -31.80 -15.90 0.02
N LEU A 637 -31.14 -16.93 0.57
CA LEU A 637 -31.62 -18.33 0.54
C LEU A 637 -32.06 -18.83 1.92
N GLU A 638 -31.45 -18.32 2.98
CA GLU A 638 -31.59 -18.80 4.35
C GLU A 638 -32.20 -17.73 5.26
N GLU A 639 -33.04 -18.15 6.20
CA GLU A 639 -33.57 -17.23 7.21
C GLU A 639 -32.48 -16.81 8.20
N SER A 640 -32.52 -15.55 8.59
CA SER A 640 -31.59 -14.99 9.57
C SER A 640 -31.72 -15.71 10.93
N PRO A 641 -30.60 -16.10 11.57
CA PRO A 641 -30.63 -16.70 12.89
C PRO A 641 -31.06 -15.71 13.97
N ASP A 642 -31.32 -16.22 15.18
CA ASP A 642 -31.59 -15.36 16.32
C ASP A 642 -30.31 -14.67 16.84
N TYR A 643 -30.07 -13.45 16.35
CA TYR A 643 -28.95 -12.59 16.74
C TYR A 643 -29.00 -12.09 18.20
N CYS A 644 -30.09 -12.31 18.94
CA CYS A 644 -30.16 -11.95 20.35
C CYS A 644 -29.19 -12.79 21.21
N SER A 645 -29.09 -14.08 20.90
CA SER A 645 -28.32 -15.04 21.68
C SER A 645 -26.86 -15.14 21.21
N GLN A 646 -25.94 -15.27 22.16
CA GLN A 646 -24.54 -15.54 21.84
C GLN A 646 -24.38 -17.00 21.38
N ASN A 647 -23.74 -17.21 20.24
CA ASN A 647 -23.41 -18.52 19.70
C ASN A 647 -22.00 -18.49 19.09
N ALA A 648 -21.01 -18.94 19.86
CA ALA A 648 -19.61 -18.95 19.44
C ALA A 648 -19.36 -19.81 18.18
N SER A 649 -20.13 -20.89 17.98
CA SER A 649 -20.00 -21.78 16.83
C SER A 649 -20.45 -21.12 15.51
N LEU A 650 -21.41 -20.20 15.59
CA LEU A 650 -21.90 -19.42 14.44
C LEU A 650 -21.29 -18.01 14.39
N GLY A 651 -20.35 -17.68 15.28
CA GLY A 651 -19.77 -16.34 15.38
C GLY A 651 -20.75 -15.24 15.82
N LEU A 652 -21.86 -15.61 16.48
CA LEU A 652 -22.85 -14.65 16.97
C LEU A 652 -22.45 -14.16 18.37
N HIS A 653 -22.29 -12.84 18.52
CA HIS A 653 -21.91 -12.24 19.80
C HIS A 653 -23.10 -12.00 20.76
N GLY A 654 -24.33 -12.02 20.25
CA GLY A 654 -25.53 -11.65 21.01
C GLY A 654 -25.69 -10.13 21.18
N THR A 655 -26.79 -9.71 21.81
CA THR A 655 -27.08 -8.28 22.07
C THR A 655 -26.74 -7.81 23.47
N GLU A 656 -26.31 -8.71 24.36
CA GLU A 656 -25.87 -8.38 25.71
C GLU A 656 -24.63 -7.46 25.68
N GLY A 657 -24.62 -6.43 26.52
CA GLY A 657 -23.54 -5.44 26.60
C GLY A 657 -23.57 -4.37 25.51
N ARG A 658 -24.52 -4.39 24.58
CA ARG A 658 -24.63 -3.38 23.51
C ARG A 658 -25.30 -2.11 23.97
N GLU A 659 -24.77 -0.98 23.50
CA GLU A 659 -25.37 0.34 23.69
C GLU A 659 -26.66 0.47 22.86
N CYS A 660 -27.63 1.22 23.37
CA CYS A 660 -28.89 1.53 22.71
C CYS A 660 -29.33 2.96 23.05
N LEU A 661 -30.29 3.48 22.28
CA LEU A 661 -30.82 4.83 22.41
C LEU A 661 -32.29 4.81 22.84
N GLN A 662 -32.61 5.56 23.89
CA GLN A 662 -33.98 5.69 24.42
C GLN A 662 -34.52 7.13 24.31
N GLN A 663 -33.66 8.13 24.52
CA GLN A 663 -34.00 9.56 24.44
C GLN A 663 -32.83 10.36 23.85
N GLY A 664 -33.13 11.39 23.07
CA GLY A 664 -32.14 12.28 22.45
C GLY A 664 -32.76 13.21 21.40
N GLU A 665 -32.26 14.45 21.32
CA GLU A 665 -32.62 15.39 20.26
C GLU A 665 -31.97 14.96 18.93
N GLY A 666 -32.69 15.08 17.82
CA GLY A 666 -32.21 14.68 16.49
C GLY A 666 -32.31 13.19 16.15
N LEU A 667 -32.75 12.32 17.07
CA LEU A 667 -32.89 10.89 16.81
C LEU A 667 -34.13 10.57 15.95
N ASN A 668 -33.95 9.71 14.95
CA ASN A 668 -35.06 9.20 14.14
C ASN A 668 -35.89 8.15 14.93
N GLN A 669 -37.11 7.84 14.46
CA GLN A 669 -38.00 6.91 15.15
C GLN A 669 -37.42 5.49 15.28
N TRP A 670 -36.55 5.09 14.34
CA TRP A 670 -35.88 3.79 14.34
C TRP A 670 -34.85 3.68 15.45
N GLU A 671 -34.06 4.74 15.67
CA GLU A 671 -33.04 4.88 16.70
C GLU A 671 -33.67 4.93 18.10
N LYS A 672 -34.75 5.70 18.28
CA LYS A 672 -35.49 5.77 19.56
C LYS A 672 -36.06 4.42 20.01
N ARG A 673 -36.31 3.51 19.06
CA ARG A 673 -36.80 2.15 19.35
C ARG A 673 -35.67 1.11 19.48
N SER A 674 -34.42 1.51 19.38
CA SER A 674 -33.26 0.59 19.44
C SER A 674 -33.20 -0.19 20.75
N CYS A 675 -33.39 0.45 21.92
CA CYS A 675 -33.41 -0.27 23.20
C CYS A 675 -34.52 -1.33 23.29
N ARG A 676 -35.68 -1.07 22.67
CA ARG A 676 -36.76 -2.04 22.58
C ARG A 676 -36.36 -3.25 21.72
N ARG A 677 -35.78 -3.03 20.54
CA ARG A 677 -35.39 -4.11 19.62
C ARG A 677 -34.18 -4.92 20.08
N LEU A 678 -33.18 -4.23 20.64
CA LEU A 678 -31.90 -4.83 21.03
C LEU A 678 -31.97 -5.50 22.39
N CYS A 679 -32.66 -4.87 23.36
CA CYS A 679 -32.72 -5.37 24.72
C CYS A 679 -34.05 -6.08 24.99
N HIS A 680 -35.18 -5.37 24.94
CA HIS A 680 -36.46 -5.90 25.42
C HIS A 680 -36.98 -7.09 24.61
N GLU A 681 -36.96 -7.02 23.28
CA GLU A 681 -37.38 -8.12 22.40
C GLU A 681 -36.45 -9.33 22.48
N CYS A 682 -35.19 -9.11 22.89
CA CYS A 682 -34.21 -10.17 23.17
C CYS A 682 -34.29 -10.70 24.62
N GLY A 683 -35.26 -10.26 25.42
CA GLY A 683 -35.42 -10.69 26.82
C GLY A 683 -34.45 -10.03 27.82
N LEU A 684 -33.66 -9.06 27.38
CA LEU A 684 -32.72 -8.30 28.22
C LEU A 684 -33.41 -7.08 28.86
N ARG A 685 -32.81 -6.56 29.92
CA ARG A 685 -33.18 -5.26 30.51
C ARG A 685 -32.26 -4.16 29.98
N VAL A 686 -32.72 -2.92 30.07
CA VAL A 686 -31.88 -1.75 29.81
C VAL A 686 -31.24 -1.34 31.13
N GLU A 687 -29.93 -1.18 31.14
CA GLU A 687 -29.13 -0.70 32.25
C GLU A 687 -28.56 0.67 31.92
N GLU A 688 -28.71 1.64 32.82
CA GLU A 688 -28.10 2.96 32.69
C GLU A 688 -26.67 2.92 33.23
N ARG A 689 -25.70 3.25 32.36
CA ARG A 689 -24.28 3.36 32.71
C ARG A 689 -23.84 4.81 32.56
N ARG A 690 -23.48 5.44 33.68
CA ARG A 690 -22.91 6.79 33.70
C ARG A 690 -21.44 6.71 33.35
N THR A 691 -21.04 7.38 32.27
CA THR A 691 -19.64 7.44 31.82
C THR A 691 -19.23 8.90 31.75
N GLU A 692 -18.10 9.25 32.37
CA GLU A 692 -17.50 10.56 32.22
C GLU A 692 -16.80 10.62 30.85
N ILE A 693 -17.29 11.49 29.97
CA ILE A 693 -16.67 11.75 28.67
C ILE A 693 -16.04 13.13 28.75
N VAL A 694 -14.74 13.19 28.48
CA VAL A 694 -14.02 14.46 28.34
C VAL A 694 -14.11 14.87 26.88
N SER A 695 -14.70 16.04 26.61
CA SER A 695 -14.82 16.60 25.27
C SER A 695 -14.31 18.03 25.23
N SER A 696 -13.84 18.44 24.05
CA SER A 696 -13.42 19.83 23.81
C SER A 696 -14.64 20.75 23.80
N CYS A 697 -14.64 21.78 24.64
CA CYS A 697 -15.71 22.76 24.78
C CYS A 697 -15.15 24.19 24.76
N ASN A 698 -16.03 25.20 24.72
CA ASN A 698 -15.66 26.62 24.76
C ASN A 698 -14.56 27.01 23.76
N CYS A 699 -14.59 26.37 22.59
CA CYS A 699 -13.60 26.53 21.54
C CYS A 699 -13.64 27.95 20.96
N LYS A 700 -12.57 28.72 21.16
CA LYS A 700 -12.38 30.06 20.57
C LYS A 700 -11.39 29.98 19.42
N PHE A 701 -11.84 30.37 18.24
CA PHE A 701 -10.97 30.58 17.10
C PHE A 701 -10.17 31.87 17.32
N GLN A 702 -8.86 31.75 17.46
CA GLN A 702 -7.96 32.89 17.45
C GLN A 702 -7.63 33.22 15.99
N TRP A 703 -7.78 34.49 15.61
CA TRP A 703 -7.49 35.02 14.27
C TRP A 703 -5.98 35.00 13.97
N CYS A 704 -5.46 33.78 13.82
CA CYS A 704 -4.15 33.34 13.35
C CYS A 704 -4.12 31.79 13.24
N CYS A 705 -5.27 31.16 12.94
CA CYS A 705 -5.45 29.74 12.59
C CYS A 705 -5.36 28.70 13.74
N THR A 706 -5.62 29.07 14.99
CA THR A 706 -5.68 28.11 16.11
C THR A 706 -7.05 28.15 16.79
N VAL A 707 -7.65 26.99 17.03
CA VAL A 707 -8.83 26.85 17.88
C VAL A 707 -8.36 26.45 19.28
N LYS A 708 -8.57 27.32 20.27
CA LYS A 708 -8.31 27.00 21.67
C LYS A 708 -9.59 26.53 22.32
N CYS A 709 -9.63 25.26 22.73
CA CYS A 709 -10.73 24.67 23.48
C CYS A 709 -10.31 24.41 24.93
N GLU A 710 -11.28 24.38 25.81
CA GLU A 710 -11.16 23.86 27.17
C GLU A 710 -11.56 22.38 27.18
N ASN A 711 -11.04 21.59 28.11
CA ASN A 711 -11.51 20.23 28.32
C ASN A 711 -12.68 20.27 29.31
N CYS A 712 -13.89 20.02 28.83
CA CYS A 712 -15.06 19.84 29.68
C CYS A 712 -15.27 18.35 29.93
N SER A 713 -15.34 17.93 31.19
CA SER A 713 -15.89 16.62 31.50
C SER A 713 -17.41 16.69 31.60
N GLN A 714 -18.07 15.74 30.96
CA GLN A 714 -19.51 15.63 30.92
C GLN A 714 -19.89 14.21 31.32
N VAL A 715 -20.75 14.06 32.32
CA VAL A 715 -21.27 12.74 32.69
C VAL A 715 -22.42 12.40 31.74
N MET A 716 -22.16 11.49 30.81
CA MET A 716 -23.15 11.01 29.85
C MET A 716 -23.79 9.72 30.36
N VAL A 717 -25.12 9.67 30.32
CA VAL A 717 -25.89 8.45 30.63
C VAL A 717 -26.02 7.63 29.36
N LYS A 718 -25.38 6.46 29.33
CA LYS A 718 -25.51 5.48 28.25
C LYS A 718 -26.49 4.39 28.66
N HIS A 719 -27.29 3.90 27.73
CA HIS A 719 -28.20 2.78 27.94
C HIS A 719 -27.59 1.53 27.33
N VAL A 720 -27.47 0.46 28.10
CA VAL A 720 -26.80 -0.78 27.69
C VAL A 720 -27.72 -1.97 27.95
N CYS A 721 -27.77 -2.94 27.03
CA CYS A 721 -28.51 -4.17 27.26
C CYS A 721 -27.81 -5.06 28.29
N ALA A 722 -28.52 -5.48 29.33
CA ALA A 722 -28.00 -6.34 30.40
C ALA A 722 -28.92 -7.52 30.69
N ARG A 723 -28.39 -8.61 31.25
CA ARG A 723 -29.20 -9.71 31.75
C ARG A 723 -30.10 -9.25 32.89
N ARG A 724 -31.29 -9.85 32.96
CA ARG A 724 -32.16 -9.75 34.14
C ARG A 724 -31.51 -10.60 35.24
N GLU A 725 -31.17 -9.98 36.37
CA GLU A 725 -30.63 -10.73 37.51
C GLU A 725 -31.67 -11.75 37.99
N GLY A 726 -31.19 -12.96 38.29
CA GLY A 726 -32.03 -14.15 38.45
C GLY A 726 -33.04 -14.04 39.59
N GLY A 727 -34.32 -13.99 39.24
CA GLY A 727 -35.34 -14.70 40.00
C GLY A 727 -35.25 -16.19 39.66
N HIS A 728 -35.21 -17.04 40.69
CA HIS A 728 -35.27 -18.50 40.62
C HIS A 728 -36.09 -19.03 39.44
N GLY A 729 -35.56 -20.09 38.80
CA GLY A 729 -36.16 -20.75 37.66
C GLY A 729 -37.66 -20.99 37.82
N HIS A 730 -38.44 -20.31 37.00
CA HIS A 730 -39.79 -20.74 36.67
C HIS A 730 -39.87 -20.97 35.17
N ASN A 731 -40.00 -22.26 34.82
CA ASN A 731 -40.40 -22.76 33.51
C ASN A 731 -41.60 -21.97 32.98
N TYR A 732 -41.37 -20.99 32.10
CA TYR A 732 -42.44 -20.47 31.25
C TYR A 732 -42.62 -21.42 30.07
N ARG A 733 -43.54 -22.37 30.24
CA ARG A 733 -44.20 -23.08 29.13
C ARG A 733 -44.74 -22.02 28.16
N ARG A 734 -44.21 -21.99 26.93
CA ARG A 734 -44.79 -21.25 25.80
C ARG A 734 -46.25 -21.69 25.61
N ARG A 735 -47.22 -20.83 25.87
CA ARG A 735 -48.58 -20.98 25.35
C ARG A 735 -48.55 -20.61 23.87
N TYR A 736 -48.63 -21.63 23.04
CA TYR A 736 -48.97 -21.53 21.62
C TYR A 736 -50.36 -20.88 21.52
N ARG A 737 -50.45 -19.67 20.95
CA ARG A 737 -51.70 -19.16 20.39
C ARG A 737 -51.57 -19.30 18.88
N GLY A 738 -52.36 -20.22 18.33
CA GLY A 738 -52.51 -20.41 16.89
C GLY A 738 -53.13 -19.19 16.21
N PRO A 739 -53.07 -19.14 14.87
CA PRO A 739 -53.45 -17.97 14.10
C PRO A 739 -54.97 -17.80 14.05
N LYS A 740 -55.41 -16.54 14.13
CA LYS A 740 -56.71 -16.11 13.60
C LYS A 740 -56.48 -15.47 12.25
#